data_AF-A0A951P5K0-F1
#
_entry.id   AF-A0A951P5K0-F1
#
_cell.length_a   1.000
_cell.length_b   1.000
_cell.length_c   1.000
_cell.angle_alpha   90.00
_cell.angle_beta   90.00
_cell.angle_gamma   90.00
#
_symmetry.space_group_name_H-M   'P 1'
#
loop_
_entity.id
_entity.type
_entity.pdbx_description
1 polymer ?
#
loop_
_entity_poly.entity_id
_entity_poly.type
_entity_poly.pdbx_seq_one_letter_code
_entity_poly.pdbx_strand_id
1 'polypeptide(L)'
;MLTNEQELLSSLIESVSEEFEAGATTQEEEKVAIQTIAVDAEWHSKLKQSLEKADCWIDDSKQVSVQYYHRQSGREVIYVQEDYYVRLSPFAETLGIELIPWIDLDRGTLEDLLYRLGLKNQEIRLLLFYSPKDLRFSLGKSQMEYYYLDNRIVKKRGIKNRRGALIIGENCQIKIHDLAGWAPRGLADLAAAVGVEMTDKHELDSYKWRMGDAVQELPEVFLRYAMGDTTALIGIFEKYVLLAKKVQRILGLPEEELFTEETIPQTNGTIVAKTLNLYIRNQASNKKAFDYAVRKHGILNSDHKGYRKYRDILLKLRQEVHTGEDLERKGIQKELKALCNSRAFLHTVIGQAGVQYFAKQQDSSVYLSIVQGGRCNNELPTEYAIRGAALDIDMSSCYGSALRSYIYPIGLPTVLCQYDEEKSMTLREFLARYKSELVDNLWEVVVRGELPFRQDLVFSKAVSAEKIRKLKAEDYEKGDGVAHRTDVSHIPGDFLLCQMQIENGIITTEILETLEKVSTNQERQELLNLEIQSAVFYAKSDRLSSMDEWVEHILQDEGERTVVGHRHGNNKDDRSRKWYGMSMEGFMGKLVDERKRAKTDGEKAYQEMLKTFINTTYGVIASPYFEIGNVVLANNITARARLGAWMMNKSLHTVQSITDGGGYSPLRVAVLKPNAKLPGFDKLSNNNEWKDTKNYTRTTAALEGLPEGVTWIDWVQEVEEAYKTLQDATTRTQYEKQLGLFLDDAAKKQIDKFWERYGLTFPFAIEHKVQNIATAMAYLKKGDYGFRTVASGDVFRSRGNKDFRQAKGPNAELKSHPTYQWLTNILDGSDEVPESMDYNKKYLLSIGVYTRASTSKNGFKHLLECHPGDEIIETQLARFNNTHIQILNLEQYKTRNNRKTANHGKPTEFFERFRNRGTTAVVRAMNADFLP
;
A
#
# COMPACT_ATOMS: atom_id res chain seq x y z
N MET A 1 41.52 27.09 -59.39
CA MET A 1 41.59 26.10 -58.29
C MET A 1 40.48 26.26 -57.25
N LEU A 2 39.91 27.46 -57.04
CA LEU A 2 38.79 27.65 -56.08
C LEU A 2 37.37 27.44 -56.67
N THR A 3 37.22 27.32 -57.99
CA THR A 3 35.91 27.11 -58.64
C THR A 3 35.50 25.63 -58.76
N ASN A 4 36.46 24.70 -58.88
CA ASN A 4 36.15 23.27 -58.99
C ASN A 4 35.77 22.60 -57.67
N GLU A 5 36.19 23.14 -56.51
CA GLU A 5 35.80 22.57 -55.21
C GLU A 5 34.36 22.92 -54.82
N GLN A 6 33.83 24.07 -55.26
CA GLN A 6 32.43 24.45 -54.97
C GLN A 6 31.42 23.69 -55.83
N GLU A 7 31.75 23.36 -57.09
CA GLU A 7 30.90 22.48 -57.92
C GLU A 7 30.92 21.04 -57.41
N LEU A 8 32.07 20.53 -56.94
CA LEU A 8 32.15 19.20 -56.33
C LEU A 8 31.43 19.13 -54.99
N LEU A 9 31.49 20.18 -54.15
CA LEU A 9 30.73 20.19 -52.89
C LEU A 9 29.22 20.29 -53.13
N SER A 10 28.81 21.08 -54.13
CA SER A 10 27.38 21.25 -54.44
C SER A 10 26.78 19.97 -55.04
N SER A 11 27.51 19.28 -55.92
CA SER A 11 27.03 18.00 -56.46
C SER A 11 27.05 16.86 -55.42
N LEU A 12 28.00 16.88 -54.48
CA LEU A 12 28.01 15.93 -53.36
C LEU A 12 26.87 16.20 -52.36
N ILE A 13 26.51 17.47 -52.15
CA ILE A 13 25.39 17.83 -51.28
C ILE A 13 24.05 17.47 -51.95
N GLU A 14 23.90 17.70 -53.25
CA GLU A 14 22.70 17.28 -54.00
C GLU A 14 22.59 15.75 -54.07
N SER A 15 23.68 15.01 -54.33
CA SER A 15 23.61 13.54 -54.38
C SER A 15 23.34 12.90 -53.02
N VAL A 16 23.88 13.47 -51.93
CA VAL A 16 23.61 13.00 -50.56
C VAL A 16 22.20 13.38 -50.13
N SER A 17 21.66 14.51 -50.59
CA SER A 17 20.27 14.90 -50.30
C SER A 17 19.26 14.05 -51.08
N GLU A 18 19.53 13.71 -52.34
CA GLU A 18 18.67 12.81 -53.13
C GLU A 18 18.73 11.35 -52.62
N GLU A 19 19.89 10.85 -52.16
CA GLU A 19 19.96 9.52 -51.51
C GLU A 19 19.31 9.50 -50.12
N PHE A 20 19.30 10.63 -49.38
CA PHE A 20 18.57 10.71 -48.10
C PHE A 20 17.06 10.88 -48.28
N GLU A 21 16.59 11.57 -49.33
CA GLU A 21 15.16 11.73 -49.62
C GLU A 21 14.56 10.50 -50.34
N ALA A 22 15.33 9.79 -51.17
CA ALA A 22 14.87 8.55 -51.81
C ALA A 22 14.89 7.33 -50.85
N GLY A 23 15.71 7.36 -49.80
CA GLY A 23 15.79 6.31 -48.76
C GLY A 23 14.87 6.52 -47.55
N ALA A 24 14.27 7.71 -47.43
CA ALA A 24 13.27 8.04 -46.42
C ALA A 24 11.89 8.19 -47.05
N THR A 25 11.42 7.14 -47.74
CA THR A 25 9.98 6.90 -47.74
C THR A 25 9.62 6.68 -46.28
N THR A 26 9.14 7.75 -45.62
CA THR A 26 8.30 7.63 -44.45
C THR A 26 7.09 6.83 -44.91
N GLN A 27 7.23 5.50 -44.94
CA GLN A 27 6.10 4.63 -44.71
C GLN A 27 5.55 5.15 -43.39
N GLU A 28 4.46 5.94 -43.47
CA GLU A 28 3.61 6.14 -42.33
C GLU A 28 3.31 4.72 -41.84
N GLU A 29 4.02 4.29 -40.79
CA GLU A 29 3.77 3.02 -40.14
C GLU A 29 2.30 3.12 -39.72
N GLU A 30 1.43 2.51 -40.52
CA GLU A 30 0.01 2.51 -40.31
C GLU A 30 -0.19 1.96 -38.89
N LYS A 31 -0.56 2.85 -37.96
CA LYS A 31 -0.52 2.55 -36.54
C LYS A 31 -1.50 1.40 -36.32
N VAL A 32 -0.97 0.20 -36.13
CA VAL A 32 -1.75 -1.03 -36.00
C VAL A 32 -2.83 -0.81 -34.95
N ALA A 33 -4.09 -0.91 -35.37
CA ALA A 33 -5.23 -0.63 -34.50
C ALA A 33 -5.26 -1.65 -33.35
N ILE A 34 -5.12 -1.17 -32.11
CA ILE A 34 -5.13 -2.03 -30.93
C ILE A 34 -6.55 -2.59 -30.73
N GLN A 35 -6.71 -3.90 -30.89
CA GLN A 35 -7.96 -4.58 -30.59
C GLN A 35 -8.10 -4.80 -29.09
N THR A 36 -9.30 -4.66 -28.54
CA THR A 36 -9.54 -4.89 -27.10
C THR A 36 -10.52 -6.03 -26.92
N ILE A 37 -10.06 -7.05 -26.20
CA ILE A 37 -10.83 -8.26 -25.87
C ILE A 37 -10.87 -8.37 -24.36
N ALA A 38 -12.06 -8.51 -23.78
CA ALA A 38 -12.22 -8.93 -22.39
C ALA A 38 -12.40 -10.44 -22.32
N VAL A 39 -11.89 -11.05 -21.26
CA VAL A 39 -12.02 -12.48 -21.01
C VAL A 39 -12.37 -12.76 -19.57
N ASP A 40 -13.19 -13.79 -19.39
CA ASP A 40 -13.52 -14.42 -18.13
C ASP A 40 -13.69 -15.93 -18.36
N ALA A 41 -13.74 -16.71 -17.28
CA ALA A 41 -14.00 -18.13 -17.37
C ALA A 41 -14.83 -18.64 -16.19
N GLU A 42 -15.76 -19.55 -16.47
CA GLU A 42 -16.56 -20.21 -15.45
C GLU A 42 -16.13 -21.65 -15.25
N TRP A 43 -16.10 -22.09 -13.99
CA TRP A 43 -15.72 -23.45 -13.63
C TRP A 43 -16.61 -24.01 -12.52
N HIS A 44 -16.79 -25.33 -12.56
CA HIS A 44 -17.47 -26.09 -11.54
C HIS A 44 -16.42 -26.61 -10.56
N SER A 45 -16.48 -26.16 -9.31
CA SER A 45 -15.55 -26.55 -8.26
C SER A 45 -16.04 -27.81 -7.55
N LYS A 46 -15.30 -28.91 -7.62
CA LYS A 46 -15.53 -30.06 -6.74
C LYS A 46 -14.42 -30.11 -5.71
N LEU A 47 -14.79 -29.98 -4.44
CA LEU A 47 -13.89 -30.30 -3.33
C LEU A 47 -13.49 -31.77 -3.46
N LYS A 48 -12.26 -32.01 -3.86
CA LYS A 48 -11.68 -33.35 -3.85
C LYS A 48 -11.24 -33.64 -2.42
N GLN A 49 -12.01 -34.48 -1.75
CA GLN A 49 -11.74 -34.94 -0.39
C GLN A 49 -10.79 -36.14 -0.48
N SER A 50 -9.48 -35.93 -0.70
CA SER A 50 -8.41 -36.82 -0.20
C SER A 50 -6.99 -36.38 -0.58
N LEU A 51 -6.11 -36.34 0.43
CA LEU A 51 -4.78 -36.97 0.42
C LEU A 51 -4.64 -37.56 1.82
N GLU A 52 -4.66 -38.89 1.95
CA GLU A 52 -4.80 -39.66 3.20
C GLU A 52 -3.74 -39.38 4.30
N LYS A 53 -2.85 -38.38 4.14
CA LYS A 53 -1.82 -37.98 5.11
C LYS A 53 -1.50 -36.48 5.17
N ALA A 54 -2.27 -35.58 4.55
CA ALA A 54 -2.00 -34.13 4.62
C ALA A 54 -3.29 -33.33 4.81
N ASP A 55 -3.28 -32.37 5.75
CA ASP A 55 -4.39 -31.48 6.13
C ASP A 55 -4.79 -30.47 5.03
N CYS A 56 -4.75 -30.86 3.76
CA CYS A 56 -4.99 -30.00 2.60
C CYS A 56 -6.17 -30.49 1.74
N TRP A 57 -6.99 -29.55 1.29
CA TRP A 57 -8.09 -29.79 0.34
C TRP A 57 -7.78 -29.11 -0.99
N ILE A 58 -8.10 -29.80 -2.09
CA ILE A 58 -7.87 -29.30 -3.45
C ILE A 58 -9.22 -29.20 -4.16
N ASP A 59 -9.44 -28.07 -4.83
CA ASP A 59 -10.54 -27.91 -5.77
C ASP A 59 -10.16 -28.53 -7.13
N ASP A 60 -10.76 -29.68 -7.47
CA ASP A 60 -10.68 -30.26 -8.82
C ASP A 60 -11.72 -29.56 -9.71
N SER A 61 -11.39 -28.34 -10.12
CA SER A 61 -12.31 -27.52 -10.88
C SER A 61 -12.43 -28.04 -12.31
N LYS A 62 -13.58 -28.59 -12.67
CA LYS A 62 -13.92 -28.88 -14.07
C LYS A 62 -14.41 -27.61 -14.72
N GLN A 63 -13.75 -27.19 -15.78
CA GLN A 63 -14.15 -25.98 -16.45
C GLN A 63 -15.52 -26.14 -17.13
N VAL A 64 -16.30 -25.05 -17.14
CA VAL A 64 -17.61 -25.00 -17.78
C VAL A 64 -17.53 -24.20 -19.08
N SER A 65 -16.93 -23.00 -19.04
CA SER A 65 -16.84 -22.13 -20.22
C SER A 65 -15.70 -21.10 -20.15
N VAL A 66 -15.39 -20.48 -21.30
CA VAL A 66 -14.57 -19.26 -21.43
C VAL A 66 -15.37 -18.26 -22.24
N GLN A 67 -15.53 -17.04 -21.74
CA GLN A 67 -16.28 -15.99 -22.42
C GLN A 67 -15.34 -14.90 -22.93
N TYR A 68 -15.67 -14.36 -24.09
CA TYR A 68 -14.94 -13.26 -24.70
C TYR A 68 -15.90 -12.18 -25.18
N TYR A 69 -15.53 -10.94 -24.94
CA TYR A 69 -16.18 -9.78 -25.53
C TYR A 69 -15.18 -9.00 -26.38
N HIS A 70 -15.45 -8.89 -27.68
CA HIS A 70 -14.62 -8.11 -28.61
C HIS A 70 -15.24 -6.73 -28.86
N ARG A 71 -14.58 -5.69 -28.31
CA ARG A 71 -15.10 -4.31 -28.30
C ARG A 71 -15.42 -3.79 -29.70
N GLN A 72 -14.50 -3.97 -30.65
CA GLN A 72 -14.62 -3.35 -31.97
C GLN A 72 -15.77 -3.92 -32.79
N SER A 73 -16.05 -5.22 -32.69
CA SER A 73 -17.16 -5.85 -33.43
C SER A 73 -18.44 -5.98 -32.59
N GLY A 74 -18.38 -5.68 -31.28
CA GLY A 74 -19.46 -5.97 -30.33
C GLY A 74 -19.81 -7.46 -30.26
N ARG A 75 -18.88 -8.36 -30.62
CA ARG A 75 -19.16 -9.81 -30.65
C ARG A 75 -18.98 -10.39 -29.25
N GLU A 76 -19.99 -11.15 -28.85
CA GLU A 76 -20.04 -11.93 -27.61
C GLU A 76 -19.83 -13.40 -27.98
N VAL A 77 -18.78 -14.02 -27.44
CA VAL A 77 -18.40 -15.39 -27.80
C VAL A 77 -18.20 -16.20 -26.53
N ILE A 78 -18.83 -17.37 -26.44
CA ILE A 78 -18.63 -18.32 -25.34
C ILE A 78 -18.16 -19.65 -25.89
N TYR A 79 -17.00 -20.10 -25.43
CA TYR A 79 -16.52 -21.46 -25.61
C TYR A 79 -17.06 -22.32 -24.48
N VAL A 80 -17.75 -23.42 -24.80
CA VAL A 80 -18.35 -24.33 -23.81
C VAL A 80 -18.00 -25.77 -24.12
N GLN A 81 -17.96 -26.63 -23.10
CA GLN A 81 -17.82 -28.06 -23.33
C GLN A 81 -18.99 -28.60 -24.17
N GLU A 82 -18.71 -29.65 -24.96
CA GLU A 82 -19.67 -30.19 -25.94
C GLU A 82 -21.00 -30.63 -25.31
N ASP A 83 -20.96 -31.15 -24.08
CA ASP A 83 -22.14 -31.54 -23.29
C ASP A 83 -23.01 -30.34 -22.88
N TYR A 84 -22.41 -29.18 -22.67
CA TYR A 84 -23.14 -27.93 -22.38
C TYR A 84 -23.62 -27.21 -23.64
N TYR A 85 -22.93 -27.39 -24.78
CA TYR A 85 -23.25 -26.70 -26.03
C TYR A 85 -24.71 -26.89 -26.45
N VAL A 86 -25.16 -28.15 -26.47
CA VAL A 86 -26.53 -28.51 -26.89
C VAL A 86 -27.58 -27.84 -26.00
N ARG A 87 -27.28 -27.70 -24.71
CA ARG A 87 -28.20 -27.11 -23.73
C ARG A 87 -28.30 -25.59 -23.86
N LEU A 88 -27.17 -24.93 -24.13
CA LEU A 88 -27.08 -23.48 -24.16
C LEU A 88 -27.45 -22.88 -25.53
N SER A 89 -27.24 -23.61 -26.62
CA SER A 89 -27.40 -23.11 -28.00
C SER A 89 -28.73 -22.39 -28.29
N PRO A 90 -29.91 -22.90 -27.87
CA PRO A 90 -31.18 -22.22 -28.14
C PRO A 90 -31.29 -20.84 -27.46
N PHE A 91 -30.73 -20.72 -26.25
CA PHE A 91 -30.75 -19.48 -25.48
C PHE A 91 -29.69 -18.50 -26.00
N ALA A 92 -28.51 -19.00 -26.38
CA ALA A 92 -27.43 -18.20 -26.93
C ALA A 92 -27.86 -17.49 -28.23
N GLU A 93 -28.55 -18.21 -29.13
CA GLU A 93 -29.12 -17.62 -30.36
C GLU A 93 -30.11 -16.49 -30.04
N THR A 94 -30.97 -16.69 -29.03
CA THR A 94 -31.95 -15.68 -28.59
C THR A 94 -31.28 -14.43 -28.02
N LEU A 95 -30.14 -14.60 -27.35
CA LEU A 95 -29.37 -13.50 -26.74
C LEU A 95 -28.37 -12.87 -27.71
N GLY A 96 -28.19 -13.41 -28.92
CA GLY A 96 -27.17 -12.93 -29.88
C GLY A 96 -25.74 -13.30 -29.49
N ILE A 97 -25.57 -14.33 -28.67
CA ILE A 97 -24.27 -14.82 -28.20
C ILE A 97 -23.79 -15.95 -29.12
N GLU A 98 -22.56 -15.84 -29.63
CA GLU A 98 -21.95 -16.91 -30.42
C GLU A 98 -21.41 -18.00 -29.51
N LEU A 99 -22.00 -19.19 -29.60
CA LEU A 99 -21.57 -20.36 -28.85
C LEU A 99 -20.64 -21.21 -29.70
N ILE A 100 -19.51 -21.65 -29.12
CA ILE A 100 -18.52 -22.49 -29.81
C ILE A 100 -18.25 -23.74 -28.97
N PRO A 101 -18.37 -24.96 -29.54
CA PRO A 101 -18.03 -26.18 -28.81
C PRO A 101 -16.51 -26.26 -28.64
N TRP A 102 -16.09 -26.55 -27.41
CA TRP A 102 -14.69 -26.66 -27.06
C TRP A 102 -14.27 -28.12 -26.97
N ILE A 103 -13.50 -28.55 -27.97
CA ILE A 103 -13.21 -29.97 -28.22
C ILE A 103 -11.94 -30.44 -27.48
N ASP A 104 -10.95 -29.55 -27.30
CA ASP A 104 -9.66 -29.87 -26.67
C ASP A 104 -9.32 -28.85 -25.58
N LEU A 105 -9.47 -29.26 -24.32
CA LEU A 105 -9.21 -28.42 -23.14
C LEU A 105 -7.72 -28.09 -22.94
N ASP A 106 -6.81 -28.86 -23.55
CA ASP A 106 -5.38 -28.56 -23.50
C ASP A 106 -5.01 -27.45 -24.49
N ARG A 107 -5.82 -27.26 -25.55
CA ARG A 107 -5.68 -26.16 -26.51
C ARG A 107 -6.43 -24.91 -26.04
N GLY A 108 -5.73 -23.79 -25.99
CA GLY A 108 -6.32 -22.49 -25.65
C GLY A 108 -7.36 -22.03 -26.67
N THR A 109 -8.42 -21.39 -26.20
CA THR A 109 -9.52 -20.89 -27.04
C THR A 109 -9.23 -19.55 -27.71
N LEU A 110 -8.26 -18.76 -27.20
CA LEU A 110 -7.96 -17.43 -27.72
C LEU A 110 -7.39 -17.47 -29.15
N GLU A 111 -6.57 -18.47 -29.48
CA GLU A 111 -6.03 -18.60 -30.84
C GLU A 111 -7.15 -18.79 -31.88
N ASP A 112 -8.11 -19.66 -31.58
CA ASP A 112 -9.28 -19.91 -32.44
C ASP A 112 -10.16 -18.66 -32.56
N LEU A 113 -10.38 -17.93 -31.45
CA LEU A 113 -11.14 -16.68 -31.46
C LEU A 113 -10.49 -15.65 -32.40
N LEU A 114 -9.17 -15.44 -32.28
CA LEU A 114 -8.45 -14.48 -33.12
C LEU A 114 -8.57 -14.83 -34.60
N TYR A 115 -8.47 -16.11 -34.94
CA TYR A 115 -8.68 -16.59 -36.30
C TYR A 115 -10.10 -16.28 -36.81
N ARG A 116 -11.15 -16.54 -36.00
CA ARG A 116 -12.56 -16.27 -36.33
C ARG A 116 -12.91 -14.79 -36.44
N LEU A 117 -12.20 -13.94 -35.71
CA LEU A 117 -12.29 -12.49 -35.82
C LEU A 117 -11.50 -11.95 -37.02
N GLY A 118 -10.74 -12.79 -37.73
CA GLY A 118 -9.89 -12.37 -38.84
C GLY A 118 -8.69 -11.52 -38.40
N LEU A 119 -8.28 -11.62 -37.13
CA LEU A 119 -7.20 -10.81 -36.56
C LEU A 119 -5.85 -11.47 -36.84
N LYS A 120 -5.02 -10.80 -37.65
CA LYS A 120 -3.69 -11.24 -38.05
C LYS A 120 -2.70 -10.11 -37.90
N ASN A 121 -1.51 -10.39 -37.34
CA ASN A 121 -0.48 -9.38 -37.08
C ASN A 121 -0.98 -8.14 -36.30
N GLN A 122 -2.00 -8.31 -35.44
CA GLN A 122 -2.58 -7.23 -34.66
C GLN A 122 -2.00 -7.18 -33.24
N GLU A 123 -2.06 -6.00 -32.63
CA GLU A 123 -1.87 -5.88 -31.19
C GLU A 123 -3.22 -6.06 -30.47
N ILE A 124 -3.27 -6.97 -29.50
CA ILE A 124 -4.45 -7.28 -28.72
C ILE A 124 -4.23 -6.90 -27.27
N ARG A 125 -5.10 -6.05 -26.74
CA ARG A 125 -5.23 -5.81 -25.30
C ARG A 125 -6.24 -6.79 -24.72
N LEU A 126 -5.74 -7.72 -23.89
CA LEU A 126 -6.57 -8.71 -23.21
C LEU A 126 -6.89 -8.20 -21.78
N LEU A 127 -8.13 -7.78 -21.56
CA LEU A 127 -8.64 -7.38 -20.24
C LEU A 127 -9.11 -8.60 -19.45
N LEU A 128 -8.80 -8.65 -18.16
CA LEU A 128 -9.34 -9.62 -17.22
C LEU A 128 -9.38 -9.05 -15.80
N PHE A 129 -9.98 -9.78 -14.86
CA PHE A 129 -9.97 -9.42 -13.44
C PHE A 129 -9.43 -10.56 -12.57
N TYR A 130 -8.15 -10.49 -12.23
CA TYR A 130 -7.43 -11.40 -11.34
C TYR A 130 -7.91 -12.86 -11.32
N SER A 131 -7.61 -13.57 -12.41
CA SER A 131 -7.78 -15.02 -12.44
C SER A 131 -6.73 -15.63 -13.38
N PRO A 132 -5.69 -16.27 -12.81
CA PRO A 132 -4.78 -17.09 -13.60
C PRO A 132 -5.49 -18.25 -14.31
N LYS A 133 -6.70 -18.63 -13.85
CA LYS A 133 -7.54 -19.63 -14.51
C LYS A 133 -8.06 -19.12 -15.85
N ASP A 134 -8.53 -17.87 -15.93
CA ASP A 134 -9.03 -17.29 -17.19
C ASP A 134 -7.94 -17.36 -18.26
N LEU A 135 -6.72 -16.96 -17.91
CA LEU A 135 -5.57 -17.06 -18.80
C LEU A 135 -5.18 -18.50 -19.13
N ARG A 136 -5.20 -19.41 -18.14
CA ARG A 136 -4.95 -20.85 -18.34
C ARG A 136 -5.86 -21.41 -19.42
N PHE A 137 -7.14 -21.07 -19.34
CA PHE A 137 -8.15 -21.59 -20.23
C PHE A 137 -8.18 -20.89 -21.59
N SER A 138 -7.87 -19.59 -21.61
CA SER A 138 -7.74 -18.83 -22.85
C SER A 138 -6.55 -19.26 -23.68
N LEU A 139 -5.42 -19.51 -23.02
CA LEU A 139 -4.13 -19.75 -23.65
C LEU A 139 -3.77 -21.24 -23.72
N GLY A 140 -4.50 -22.11 -23.02
CA GLY A 140 -4.21 -23.54 -22.95
C GLY A 140 -3.22 -23.86 -21.83
N LYS A 141 -3.41 -25.03 -21.21
CA LYS A 141 -2.67 -25.45 -20.01
C LYS A 141 -1.17 -25.50 -20.24
N SER A 142 -0.72 -26.25 -21.24
CA SER A 142 0.70 -26.48 -21.55
C SER A 142 1.45 -25.18 -21.87
N GLN A 143 0.81 -24.29 -22.64
CA GLN A 143 1.39 -23.00 -23.00
C GLN A 143 1.53 -22.07 -21.79
N MET A 144 0.55 -22.12 -20.88
CA MET A 144 0.57 -21.30 -19.67
C MET A 144 1.57 -21.77 -18.64
N GLU A 145 1.70 -23.08 -18.44
CA GLU A 145 2.77 -23.64 -17.61
C GLU A 145 4.15 -23.20 -18.12
N TYR A 146 4.36 -23.29 -19.43
CA TYR A 146 5.58 -22.78 -20.06
C TYR A 146 5.79 -21.28 -19.76
N TYR A 147 4.76 -20.44 -19.92
CA TYR A 147 4.86 -19.01 -19.65
C TYR A 147 5.10 -18.65 -18.18
N TYR A 148 4.56 -19.43 -17.24
CA TYR A 148 4.84 -19.27 -15.81
C TYR A 148 6.27 -19.68 -15.46
N LEU A 149 6.73 -20.83 -15.97
CA LEU A 149 8.07 -21.35 -15.67
C LEU A 149 9.19 -20.50 -16.34
N ASP A 150 8.95 -19.94 -17.52
CA ASP A 150 9.87 -19.01 -18.19
C ASP A 150 9.75 -17.54 -17.68
N ASN A 151 8.89 -17.29 -16.69
CA ASN A 151 8.60 -15.95 -16.15
C ASN A 151 8.14 -14.93 -17.21
N ARG A 152 7.52 -15.37 -18.31
CA ARG A 152 6.91 -14.47 -19.31
C ARG A 152 5.64 -13.81 -18.77
N ILE A 153 4.89 -14.57 -17.98
CA ILE A 153 3.75 -14.07 -17.21
C ILE A 153 4.12 -14.13 -15.74
N VAL A 154 3.94 -13.01 -15.04
CA VAL A 154 4.20 -12.90 -13.61
C VAL A 154 3.02 -12.25 -12.90
N LYS A 155 2.77 -12.69 -11.66
CA LYS A 155 1.85 -12.00 -10.76
C LYS A 155 2.66 -11.12 -9.81
N LYS A 156 2.45 -9.80 -9.90
CA LYS A 156 2.92 -8.85 -8.88
C LYS A 156 1.71 -8.33 -8.10
N ARG A 157 1.22 -7.13 -8.47
CA ARG A 157 -0.07 -6.56 -8.00
C ARG A 157 -1.25 -6.89 -8.91
N GLY A 158 -0.94 -7.42 -10.08
CA GLY A 158 -1.84 -8.01 -11.07
C GLY A 158 -1.01 -8.93 -11.96
N ILE A 159 -1.67 -9.64 -12.86
CA ILE A 159 -1.04 -10.48 -13.88
C ILE A 159 -0.60 -9.59 -15.04
N LYS A 160 0.67 -9.74 -15.45
CA LYS A 160 1.22 -8.98 -16.57
C LYS A 160 2.30 -9.73 -17.32
N ASN A 161 2.58 -9.27 -18.53
CA ASN A 161 3.72 -9.71 -19.30
C ASN A 161 5.02 -9.11 -18.73
N ARG A 162 6.04 -9.94 -18.53
CA ARG A 162 7.38 -9.49 -18.09
C ARG A 162 8.28 -9.12 -19.27
N ARG A 163 8.20 -9.86 -20.37
CA ARG A 163 9.12 -9.79 -21.53
C ARG A 163 8.35 -9.58 -22.85
N GLY A 164 7.88 -8.36 -23.09
CA GLY A 164 7.14 -8.02 -24.32
C GLY A 164 5.72 -8.63 -24.35
N ALA A 165 5.03 -8.49 -25.49
CA ALA A 165 3.73 -9.12 -25.71
C ALA A 165 3.88 -10.64 -25.90
N LEU A 166 2.85 -11.42 -25.58
CA LEU A 166 2.80 -12.83 -25.98
C LEU A 166 2.49 -12.90 -27.47
N ILE A 167 3.06 -13.88 -28.17
CA ILE A 167 2.74 -14.12 -29.57
C ILE A 167 1.81 -15.32 -29.64
N ILE A 168 0.64 -15.14 -30.26
CA ILE A 168 -0.40 -16.16 -30.41
C ILE A 168 -0.94 -16.16 -31.83
N GLY A 169 -1.26 -17.34 -32.36
CA GLY A 169 -1.85 -17.52 -33.69
C GLY A 169 -0.94 -16.98 -34.79
N GLU A 170 -1.55 -16.30 -35.76
CA GLU A 170 -0.85 -15.66 -36.89
C GLU A 170 -0.16 -14.35 -36.46
N ASN A 171 0.76 -14.46 -35.51
CA ASN A 171 1.61 -13.39 -34.96
C ASN A 171 0.87 -12.23 -34.26
N CYS A 172 -0.26 -12.50 -33.60
CA CYS A 172 -0.92 -11.49 -32.77
C CYS A 172 -0.13 -11.23 -31.47
N GLN A 173 0.06 -9.96 -31.14
CA GLN A 173 0.78 -9.51 -29.95
C GLN A 173 -0.20 -9.27 -28.79
N ILE A 174 -0.23 -10.16 -27.81
CA ILE A 174 -1.13 -10.05 -26.65
C ILE A 174 -0.48 -9.30 -25.49
N LYS A 175 -1.08 -8.18 -25.10
CA LYS A 175 -0.77 -7.43 -23.88
C LYS A 175 -1.87 -7.66 -22.86
N ILE A 176 -1.50 -8.35 -21.77
CA ILE A 176 -2.39 -8.65 -20.65
C ILE A 176 -2.57 -7.39 -19.81
N HIS A 177 -3.83 -7.01 -19.56
CA HIS A 177 -4.21 -5.89 -18.71
C HIS A 177 -5.18 -6.36 -17.60
N ASP A 178 -4.60 -6.74 -16.47
CA ASP A 178 -5.37 -7.17 -15.29
C ASP A 178 -5.92 -5.96 -14.52
N LEU A 179 -7.25 -5.81 -14.51
CA LEU A 179 -7.95 -4.68 -13.87
C LEU A 179 -7.97 -4.79 -12.34
N ALA A 180 -7.63 -5.93 -11.75
CA ALA A 180 -7.58 -6.07 -10.30
C ALA A 180 -6.48 -5.21 -9.65
N GLY A 181 -5.49 -4.75 -10.43
CA GLY A 181 -4.52 -3.75 -9.97
C GLY A 181 -5.14 -2.38 -9.66
N TRP A 182 -6.39 -2.14 -10.08
CA TRP A 182 -7.18 -0.95 -9.74
C TRP A 182 -8.19 -1.21 -8.62
N ALA A 183 -8.49 -2.47 -8.31
CA ALA A 183 -9.53 -2.82 -7.36
C ALA A 183 -9.02 -2.85 -5.92
N PRO A 184 -9.78 -2.31 -4.95
CA PRO A 184 -9.51 -2.53 -3.54
C PRO A 184 -9.88 -3.94 -3.08
N ARG A 185 -10.82 -4.59 -3.79
CA ARG A 185 -11.41 -5.90 -3.45
C ARG A 185 -11.76 -6.70 -4.71
N GLY A 186 -13.05 -6.90 -5.03
CA GLY A 186 -13.52 -7.70 -6.16
C GLY A 186 -13.97 -6.88 -7.38
N LEU A 187 -14.37 -7.57 -8.45
CA LEU A 187 -14.80 -6.95 -9.71
C LEU A 187 -16.02 -6.05 -9.50
N ALA A 188 -17.03 -6.53 -8.77
CA ALA A 188 -18.24 -5.76 -8.46
C ALA A 188 -17.93 -4.47 -7.67
N ASP A 189 -16.99 -4.51 -6.72
CA ASP A 189 -16.55 -3.31 -6.01
C ASP A 189 -15.87 -2.31 -6.95
N LEU A 190 -15.05 -2.80 -7.89
CA LEU A 190 -14.42 -1.95 -8.90
C LEU A 190 -15.46 -1.34 -9.84
N ALA A 191 -16.43 -2.12 -10.31
CA ALA A 191 -17.53 -1.67 -11.16
C ALA A 191 -18.34 -0.56 -10.48
N ALA A 192 -18.76 -0.80 -9.23
CA ALA A 192 -19.45 0.20 -8.43
C ALA A 192 -18.61 1.46 -8.21
N ALA A 193 -17.29 1.32 -7.97
CA ALA A 193 -16.38 2.44 -7.77
C ALA A 193 -16.22 3.33 -9.02
N VAL A 194 -16.46 2.81 -10.22
CA VAL A 194 -16.45 3.60 -11.47
C VAL A 194 -17.84 3.91 -12.04
N GLY A 195 -18.90 3.48 -11.35
CA GLY A 195 -20.28 3.69 -11.78
C GLY A 195 -20.70 2.82 -12.97
N VAL A 196 -20.17 1.60 -13.05
CA VAL A 196 -20.64 0.56 -13.97
C VAL A 196 -21.55 -0.39 -13.20
N GLU A 197 -22.78 -0.54 -13.68
CA GLU A 197 -23.75 -1.47 -13.12
C GLU A 197 -23.49 -2.89 -13.63
N MET A 198 -23.57 -3.86 -12.74
CA MET A 198 -23.45 -5.29 -13.08
C MET A 198 -24.77 -5.98 -12.72
N THR A 199 -25.76 -5.85 -13.58
CA THR A 199 -27.17 -6.26 -13.36
C THR A 199 -27.30 -7.73 -12.96
N ASP A 200 -26.55 -8.61 -13.61
CA ASP A 200 -26.72 -10.07 -13.47
C ASP A 200 -25.82 -10.68 -12.39
N LYS A 201 -24.96 -9.90 -11.72
CA LYS A 201 -23.85 -10.43 -10.89
C LYS A 201 -24.28 -11.29 -9.70
N HIS A 202 -25.53 -11.13 -9.25
CA HIS A 202 -26.05 -11.83 -8.07
C HIS A 202 -26.95 -13.02 -8.40
N GLU A 203 -27.35 -13.18 -9.66
CA GLU A 203 -28.32 -14.22 -10.04
C GLU A 203 -27.78 -15.63 -9.80
N LEU A 204 -26.45 -15.82 -9.89
CA LEU A 204 -25.78 -17.11 -9.69
C LEU A 204 -24.92 -17.20 -8.41
N ASP A 205 -25.14 -16.33 -7.42
CA ASP A 205 -24.36 -16.35 -6.17
C ASP A 205 -24.45 -17.71 -5.44
N SER A 206 -25.59 -18.41 -5.52
CA SER A 206 -25.76 -19.77 -4.97
C SER A 206 -25.06 -20.86 -5.77
N TYR A 207 -24.73 -20.59 -7.05
CA TYR A 207 -24.13 -21.54 -7.98
C TYR A 207 -22.61 -21.38 -8.17
N LYS A 208 -21.96 -20.39 -7.52
CA LYS A 208 -20.51 -20.09 -7.69
C LYS A 208 -19.55 -21.27 -7.58
N TRP A 209 -19.90 -22.31 -6.84
CA TRP A 209 -19.10 -23.52 -6.69
C TRP A 209 -19.59 -24.69 -7.54
N ARG A 210 -20.75 -24.55 -8.18
CA ARG A 210 -21.45 -25.57 -8.98
C ARG A 210 -21.95 -24.99 -10.30
N MET A 211 -21.13 -24.21 -11.00
CA MET A 211 -21.55 -23.51 -12.23
C MET A 211 -22.08 -24.46 -13.32
N GLY A 212 -21.60 -25.71 -13.36
CA GLY A 212 -22.18 -26.74 -14.24
C GLY A 212 -23.68 -27.01 -13.97
N ASP A 213 -24.13 -26.90 -12.71
CA ASP A 213 -25.54 -27.07 -12.35
C ASP A 213 -26.36 -25.87 -12.85
N ALA A 214 -25.79 -24.65 -12.82
CA ALA A 214 -26.44 -23.45 -13.36
C ALA A 214 -26.68 -23.57 -14.87
N VAL A 215 -25.75 -24.17 -15.62
CA VAL A 215 -25.95 -24.45 -17.05
C VAL A 215 -27.15 -25.35 -17.29
N GLN A 216 -27.37 -26.34 -16.42
CA GLN A 216 -28.47 -27.29 -16.58
C GLN A 216 -29.81 -26.69 -16.14
N GLU A 217 -29.83 -26.03 -14.98
CA GLU A 217 -31.02 -25.53 -14.31
C GLU A 217 -31.48 -24.17 -14.82
N LEU A 218 -30.54 -23.27 -15.11
CA LEU A 218 -30.77 -21.86 -15.45
C LEU A 218 -29.92 -21.42 -16.66
N PRO A 219 -30.01 -22.08 -17.83
CA PRO A 219 -29.11 -21.86 -18.96
C PRO A 219 -29.09 -20.41 -19.47
N GLU A 220 -30.25 -19.74 -19.53
CA GLU A 220 -30.35 -18.35 -19.98
C GLU A 220 -29.68 -17.37 -19.00
N VAL A 221 -29.94 -17.55 -17.70
CA VAL A 221 -29.32 -16.76 -16.62
C VAL A 221 -27.82 -16.97 -16.60
N PHE A 222 -27.35 -18.20 -16.83
CA PHE A 222 -25.93 -18.52 -16.95
C PHE A 222 -25.27 -17.74 -18.09
N LEU A 223 -25.87 -17.70 -19.27
CA LEU A 223 -25.32 -16.96 -20.41
C LEU A 223 -25.21 -15.45 -20.12
N ARG A 224 -26.26 -14.85 -19.54
CA ARG A 224 -26.23 -13.44 -19.13
C ARG A 224 -25.18 -13.16 -18.07
N TYR A 225 -25.14 -13.98 -17.02
CA TYR A 225 -24.16 -13.87 -15.95
C TYR A 225 -22.73 -13.97 -16.49
N ALA A 226 -22.46 -14.98 -17.31
CA ALA A 226 -21.13 -15.27 -17.86
C ALA A 226 -20.65 -14.16 -18.82
N MET A 227 -21.53 -13.62 -19.66
CA MET A 227 -21.17 -12.47 -20.51
C MET A 227 -21.06 -11.16 -19.72
N GLY A 228 -21.90 -10.98 -18.69
CA GLY A 228 -22.00 -9.76 -17.91
C GLY A 228 -20.67 -9.30 -17.32
N ASP A 229 -19.84 -10.23 -16.83
CA ASP A 229 -18.50 -9.91 -16.32
C ASP A 229 -17.59 -9.37 -17.44
N THR A 230 -17.50 -10.04 -18.58
CA THR A 230 -16.64 -9.60 -19.70
C THR A 230 -17.06 -8.27 -20.30
N THR A 231 -18.36 -8.04 -20.47
CA THR A 231 -18.91 -6.76 -20.95
C THR A 231 -18.65 -5.64 -19.93
N ALA A 232 -18.81 -5.94 -18.63
CA ALA A 232 -18.49 -5.00 -17.56
C ALA A 232 -17.01 -4.62 -17.55
N LEU A 233 -16.06 -5.53 -17.83
CA LEU A 233 -14.64 -5.21 -17.87
C LEU A 233 -14.29 -4.09 -18.86
N ILE A 234 -14.92 -4.08 -20.04
CA ILE A 234 -14.72 -3.02 -21.04
C ILE A 234 -15.25 -1.69 -20.51
N GLY A 235 -16.49 -1.67 -20.03
CA GLY A 235 -17.11 -0.46 -19.47
C GLY A 235 -16.32 0.08 -18.28
N ILE A 236 -15.83 -0.80 -17.41
CA ILE A 236 -14.98 -0.44 -16.26
C ILE A 236 -13.71 0.21 -16.75
N PHE A 237 -13.02 -0.40 -17.72
CA PHE A 237 -11.77 0.12 -18.26
C PHE A 237 -11.93 1.54 -18.83
N GLU A 238 -12.95 1.75 -19.65
CA GLU A 238 -13.24 3.05 -20.25
C GLU A 238 -13.58 4.11 -19.20
N LYS A 239 -14.49 3.79 -18.26
CA LYS A 239 -14.89 4.71 -17.19
C LYS A 239 -13.73 5.03 -16.26
N TYR A 240 -12.87 4.05 -15.96
CA TYR A 240 -11.69 4.25 -15.13
C TYR A 240 -10.71 5.23 -15.80
N VAL A 241 -10.42 5.05 -17.09
CA VAL A 241 -9.58 5.97 -17.87
C VAL A 241 -10.17 7.38 -17.87
N LEU A 242 -11.47 7.51 -18.11
CA LEU A 242 -12.16 8.80 -18.12
C LEU A 242 -12.09 9.51 -16.75
N LEU A 243 -12.33 8.79 -15.67
CA LEU A 243 -12.25 9.32 -14.31
C LEU A 243 -10.82 9.74 -13.95
N ALA A 244 -9.81 8.94 -14.32
CA ALA A 244 -8.40 9.30 -14.12
C ALA A 244 -8.01 10.55 -14.91
N LYS A 245 -8.42 10.66 -16.19
CA LYS A 245 -8.28 11.89 -16.99
C LYS A 245 -8.94 13.09 -16.32
N LYS A 246 -10.16 12.92 -15.79
CA LYS A 246 -10.88 13.99 -15.08
C LYS A 246 -10.09 14.49 -13.86
N VAL A 247 -9.47 13.59 -13.10
CA VAL A 247 -8.55 13.96 -12.00
C VAL A 247 -7.31 14.71 -12.51
N GLN A 248 -6.72 14.30 -13.63
CA GLN A 248 -5.56 14.99 -14.20
C GLN A 248 -5.92 16.41 -14.71
N ARG A 249 -7.12 16.61 -15.25
CA ARG A 249 -7.59 17.92 -15.72
C ARG A 249 -7.76 18.93 -14.58
N ILE A 250 -8.33 18.55 -13.44
CA ILE A 250 -8.47 19.47 -12.29
C ILE A 250 -7.11 19.89 -11.71
N LEU A 251 -6.08 19.05 -11.91
CA LEU A 251 -4.71 19.37 -11.54
C LEU A 251 -4.03 20.33 -12.52
N GLY A 252 -4.68 20.66 -13.64
CA GLY A 252 -4.16 21.55 -14.68
C GLY A 252 -3.13 20.89 -15.60
N LEU A 253 -3.16 19.56 -15.73
CA LEU A 253 -2.26 18.87 -16.66
C LEU A 253 -2.70 19.09 -18.12
N PRO A 254 -1.75 19.26 -19.06
CA PRO A 254 -2.06 19.43 -20.49
C PRO A 254 -2.79 18.22 -21.07
N GLU A 255 -3.70 18.46 -22.02
CA GLU A 255 -4.57 17.42 -22.60
C GLU A 255 -3.76 16.31 -23.31
N GLU A 256 -2.63 16.66 -23.92
CA GLU A 256 -1.72 15.74 -24.59
C GLU A 256 -0.90 14.84 -23.63
N GLU A 257 -0.83 15.20 -22.35
CA GLU A 257 -0.12 14.44 -21.31
C GLU A 257 -1.07 13.57 -20.46
N LEU A 258 -2.39 13.67 -20.66
CA LEU A 258 -3.37 12.88 -19.92
C LEU A 258 -3.31 11.40 -20.29
N PHE A 259 -3.71 10.53 -19.36
CA PHE A 259 -3.76 9.09 -19.62
C PHE A 259 -4.75 8.77 -20.72
N THR A 260 -4.34 8.04 -21.73
CA THR A 260 -5.22 7.41 -22.70
C THR A 260 -5.41 5.94 -22.34
N GLU A 261 -6.28 5.26 -23.07
CA GLU A 261 -6.38 3.81 -22.96
C GLU A 261 -5.05 3.09 -23.24
N GLU A 262 -4.19 3.67 -24.09
CA GLU A 262 -2.87 3.13 -24.42
C GLU A 262 -1.83 3.39 -23.32
N THR A 263 -1.94 4.51 -22.61
CA THR A 263 -0.89 4.99 -21.69
C THR A 263 -1.22 4.80 -20.20
N ILE A 264 -2.48 4.47 -19.87
CA ILE A 264 -2.91 4.26 -18.48
C ILE A 264 -2.16 3.09 -17.83
N PRO A 265 -1.54 3.28 -16.65
CA PRO A 265 -0.90 2.19 -15.92
C PRO A 265 -1.88 1.20 -15.28
N GLN A 266 -1.43 -0.03 -15.10
CA GLN A 266 -2.21 -1.15 -14.53
C GLN A 266 -2.42 -1.10 -13.00
N THR A 267 -1.85 -0.12 -12.29
CA THR A 267 -2.02 -0.04 -10.83
C THR A 267 -2.25 1.39 -10.37
N ASN A 268 -3.06 1.55 -9.32
CA ASN A 268 -3.37 2.86 -8.72
C ASN A 268 -2.09 3.59 -8.28
N GLY A 269 -1.14 2.86 -7.69
CA GLY A 269 0.15 3.42 -7.30
C GLY A 269 0.91 4.02 -8.50
N THR A 270 0.97 3.32 -9.64
CA THR A 270 1.65 3.84 -10.83
C THR A 270 0.89 4.99 -11.49
N ILE A 271 -0.44 4.95 -11.51
CA ILE A 271 -1.30 6.05 -12.00
C ILE A 271 -1.02 7.32 -11.20
N VAL A 272 -1.05 7.23 -9.87
CA VAL A 272 -0.83 8.37 -8.97
C VAL A 272 0.62 8.85 -9.05
N ALA A 273 1.60 7.94 -9.11
CA ALA A 273 3.00 8.30 -9.26
C ALA A 273 3.27 9.05 -10.58
N LYS A 274 2.77 8.55 -11.71
CA LYS A 274 2.90 9.24 -12.99
C LYS A 274 2.21 10.60 -12.96
N THR A 275 1.02 10.69 -12.37
CA THR A 275 0.29 11.97 -12.27
C THR A 275 1.05 12.99 -11.42
N LEU A 276 1.60 12.58 -10.27
CA LEU A 276 2.41 13.47 -9.43
C LEU A 276 3.70 13.89 -10.13
N ASN A 277 4.38 12.98 -10.85
CA ASN A 277 5.56 13.33 -11.64
C ASN A 277 5.25 14.33 -12.77
N LEU A 278 4.15 14.11 -13.50
CA LEU A 278 3.67 15.08 -14.50
C LEU A 278 3.34 16.43 -13.87
N TYR A 279 2.69 16.43 -12.70
CA TYR A 279 2.39 17.67 -11.99
C TYR A 279 3.66 18.44 -11.59
N ILE A 280 4.67 17.74 -11.04
CA ILE A 280 5.97 18.32 -10.69
C ILE A 280 6.64 18.92 -11.94
N ARG A 281 6.71 18.16 -13.03
CA ARG A 281 7.32 18.60 -14.30
C ARG A 281 6.62 19.84 -14.89
N ASN A 282 5.29 19.92 -14.77
CA ASN A 282 4.51 21.06 -15.25
C ASN A 282 4.62 22.31 -14.35
N GLN A 283 5.35 22.26 -13.23
CA GLN A 283 5.68 23.47 -12.46
C GLN A 283 6.84 24.29 -13.06
N ALA A 284 7.64 23.70 -13.96
CA ALA A 284 8.73 24.39 -14.64
C ALA A 284 8.22 25.07 -15.91
N SER A 285 8.67 26.30 -16.19
CA SER A 285 8.32 27.00 -17.44
C SER A 285 8.97 26.31 -18.65
N ASN A 286 10.20 25.84 -18.51
CA ASN A 286 10.91 25.05 -19.53
C ASN A 286 11.00 23.56 -19.12
N LYS A 287 10.05 22.76 -19.62
CA LYS A 287 9.97 21.31 -19.35
C LYS A 287 11.23 20.53 -19.78
N LYS A 288 11.86 20.92 -20.90
CA LYS A 288 13.09 20.26 -21.39
C LYS A 288 14.27 20.53 -20.46
N ALA A 289 14.40 21.76 -20.00
CA ALA A 289 15.42 22.16 -19.03
C ALA A 289 15.24 21.43 -17.70
N PHE A 290 14.01 21.32 -17.22
CA PHE A 290 13.68 20.51 -16.05
C PHE A 290 14.06 19.02 -16.25
N ASP A 291 13.64 18.41 -17.35
CA ASP A 291 13.93 17.01 -17.67
C ASP A 291 15.45 16.73 -17.73
N TYR A 292 16.23 17.69 -18.23
CA TYR A 292 17.69 17.63 -18.22
C TYR A 292 18.27 17.82 -16.81
N ALA A 293 17.87 18.85 -16.07
CA ALA A 293 18.35 19.13 -14.72
C ALA A 293 18.17 17.93 -13.78
N VAL A 294 16.99 17.30 -13.83
CA VAL A 294 16.66 16.08 -13.06
C VAL A 294 17.63 14.92 -13.35
N ARG A 295 18.12 14.82 -14.59
CA ARG A 295 19.06 13.79 -15.05
C ARG A 295 20.52 14.19 -14.92
N LYS A 296 20.85 15.48 -15.02
CA LYS A 296 22.21 16.01 -14.83
C LYS A 296 22.74 15.65 -13.45
N HIS A 297 21.87 15.72 -12.45
CA HIS A 297 22.11 15.28 -11.09
C HIS A 297 21.71 13.82 -10.82
N GLY A 298 21.34 13.04 -11.83
CA GLY A 298 21.02 11.62 -11.70
C GLY A 298 22.26 10.72 -11.57
N ILE A 299 22.02 9.45 -11.28
CA ILE A 299 23.02 8.37 -11.22
C ILE A 299 22.71 7.38 -12.34
N LEU A 300 23.66 7.19 -13.25
CA LEU A 300 23.58 6.17 -14.30
C LEU A 300 23.79 4.76 -13.71
N ASN A 301 23.05 3.79 -14.22
CA ASN A 301 23.18 2.38 -13.92
C ASN A 301 24.36 1.80 -14.70
N SER A 302 25.45 1.48 -14.00
CA SER A 302 26.67 0.86 -14.58
C SER A 302 26.41 -0.48 -15.25
N ASP A 303 25.36 -1.20 -14.83
CA ASP A 303 25.00 -2.52 -15.36
C ASP A 303 24.13 -2.41 -16.63
N HIS A 304 23.70 -1.20 -17.01
CA HIS A 304 22.90 -1.00 -18.20
C HIS A 304 23.75 -1.19 -19.46
N LYS A 305 23.27 -1.98 -20.43
CA LYS A 305 23.98 -2.27 -21.70
C LYS A 305 24.45 -1.03 -22.47
N GLY A 306 23.72 0.08 -22.33
CA GLY A 306 24.04 1.38 -22.96
C GLY A 306 24.83 2.34 -22.07
N TYR A 307 25.33 1.92 -20.91
CA TYR A 307 25.94 2.80 -19.90
C TYR A 307 27.00 3.75 -20.48
N ARG A 308 27.98 3.22 -21.23
CA ARG A 308 29.04 4.04 -21.86
C ARG A 308 28.45 5.14 -22.76
N LYS A 309 27.57 4.76 -23.69
CA LYS A 309 26.87 5.69 -24.58
C LYS A 309 26.17 6.82 -23.81
N TYR A 310 25.37 6.49 -22.79
CA TYR A 310 24.62 7.50 -22.05
C TYR A 310 25.49 8.33 -21.12
N ARG A 311 26.58 7.76 -20.60
CA ARG A 311 27.61 8.51 -19.88
C ARG A 311 28.27 9.54 -20.79
N ASP A 312 28.68 9.14 -21.99
CA ASP A 312 29.33 10.05 -22.95
C ASP A 312 28.37 11.16 -23.39
N ILE A 313 27.10 10.84 -23.66
CA ILE A 313 26.04 11.83 -23.90
C ILE A 313 25.90 12.79 -22.71
N LEU A 314 25.84 12.27 -21.48
CA LEU A 314 25.68 13.10 -20.30
C LEU A 314 26.88 14.04 -20.09
N LEU A 315 28.11 13.53 -20.28
CA LEU A 315 29.34 14.33 -20.18
C LEU A 315 29.39 15.43 -21.24
N LYS A 316 29.02 15.10 -22.48
CA LYS A 316 28.92 16.10 -23.55
C LYS A 316 27.88 17.18 -23.23
N LEU A 317 26.67 16.78 -22.83
CA LEU A 317 25.63 17.72 -22.45
C LEU A 317 26.07 18.62 -21.28
N ARG A 318 26.81 18.09 -20.30
CA ARG A 318 27.35 18.90 -19.18
C ARG A 318 28.36 19.96 -19.62
N GLN A 319 29.09 19.72 -20.70
CA GLN A 319 30.07 20.67 -21.25
C GLN A 319 29.42 21.73 -22.15
N GLU A 320 28.28 21.41 -22.76
CA GLU A 320 27.65 22.26 -23.79
C GLU A 320 26.38 22.99 -23.32
N VAL A 321 25.77 22.56 -22.21
CA VAL A 321 24.50 23.11 -21.71
C VAL A 321 24.71 23.79 -20.36
N HIS A 322 24.58 25.11 -20.35
CA HIS A 322 24.65 25.94 -19.14
C HIS A 322 23.37 26.76 -18.92
N THR A 323 22.55 26.93 -19.97
CA THR A 323 21.31 27.69 -19.95
C THR A 323 20.18 26.92 -20.61
N GLY A 324 18.94 27.35 -20.40
CA GLY A 324 17.78 26.79 -21.09
C GLY A 324 17.83 26.95 -22.62
N GLU A 325 18.48 27.99 -23.14
CA GLU A 325 18.61 28.27 -24.58
C GLU A 325 19.52 27.27 -25.30
N ASP A 326 20.55 26.77 -24.60
CA ASP A 326 21.48 25.77 -25.16
C ASP A 326 20.77 24.48 -25.57
N LEU A 327 19.68 24.14 -24.88
CA LEU A 327 18.87 22.95 -25.14
C LEU A 327 18.08 23.02 -26.46
N GLU A 328 17.94 24.21 -27.05
CA GLU A 328 17.25 24.40 -28.34
C GLU A 328 18.17 24.19 -29.55
N ARG A 329 19.47 24.03 -29.35
CA ARG A 329 20.41 23.71 -30.43
C ARG A 329 20.14 22.30 -30.99
N LYS A 330 20.01 22.18 -32.33
CA LYS A 330 19.63 20.91 -33.00
C LYS A 330 20.48 19.69 -32.58
N GLY A 331 21.80 19.86 -32.43
CA GLY A 331 22.70 18.79 -31.97
C GLY A 331 22.40 18.29 -30.56
N ILE A 332 22.07 19.22 -29.65
CA ILE A 332 21.72 18.95 -28.26
C ILE A 332 20.37 18.26 -28.15
N GLN A 333 19.37 18.68 -28.93
CA GLN A 333 18.02 18.10 -28.87
C GLN A 333 18.01 16.58 -29.14
N LYS A 334 18.84 16.10 -30.08
CA LYS A 334 18.97 14.66 -30.38
C LYS A 334 19.51 13.89 -29.18
N GLU A 335 20.56 14.42 -28.55
CA GLU A 335 21.21 13.82 -27.38
C GLU A 335 20.33 13.88 -26.15
N LEU A 336 19.68 15.01 -25.91
CA LEU A 336 18.71 15.21 -24.85
C LEU A 336 17.56 14.22 -24.98
N LYS A 337 16.97 14.06 -26.17
CA LYS A 337 15.91 13.08 -26.43
C LYS A 337 16.38 11.65 -26.14
N ALA A 338 17.60 11.31 -26.57
CA ALA A 338 18.18 9.99 -26.31
C ALA A 338 18.40 9.74 -24.81
N LEU A 339 18.90 10.74 -24.07
CA LEU A 339 19.11 10.67 -22.62
C LEU A 339 17.78 10.59 -21.87
N CYS A 340 16.81 11.45 -22.23
CA CYS A 340 15.53 11.56 -21.56
C CYS A 340 14.66 10.31 -21.71
N ASN A 341 14.71 9.67 -22.89
CA ASN A 341 13.99 8.42 -23.16
C ASN A 341 14.73 7.18 -22.66
N SER A 342 15.95 7.32 -22.13
CA SER A 342 16.73 6.18 -21.64
C SER A 342 16.20 5.66 -20.30
N ARG A 343 16.28 4.34 -20.11
CA ARG A 343 16.13 3.68 -18.80
C ARG A 343 17.50 3.44 -18.14
N ALA A 344 18.50 4.23 -18.54
CA ALA A 344 19.88 4.06 -18.11
C ALA A 344 20.17 4.66 -16.74
N PHE A 345 19.25 5.47 -16.18
CA PHE A 345 19.37 6.00 -14.84
C PHE A 345 18.92 4.99 -13.80
N LEU A 346 19.74 4.80 -12.77
CA LEU A 346 19.37 4.06 -11.56
C LEU A 346 18.46 4.91 -10.67
N HIS A 347 18.80 6.20 -10.54
CA HIS A 347 18.05 7.21 -9.78
C HIS A 347 18.22 8.56 -10.45
N THR A 348 17.16 9.33 -10.66
CA THR A 348 17.27 10.78 -10.92
C THR A 348 17.44 11.57 -9.62
N VAL A 349 17.58 12.90 -9.69
CA VAL A 349 17.67 13.76 -8.50
C VAL A 349 16.46 13.61 -7.56
N ILE A 350 15.25 13.45 -8.13
CA ILE A 350 14.00 13.34 -7.37
C ILE A 350 13.99 12.05 -6.55
N GLY A 351 14.55 10.96 -7.09
CA GLY A 351 14.61 9.66 -6.43
C GLY A 351 15.79 9.45 -5.49
N GLN A 352 16.69 10.43 -5.36
CA GLN A 352 17.87 10.34 -4.47
C GLN A 352 17.56 10.66 -3.00
N ALA A 353 16.29 10.83 -2.65
CA ALA A 353 15.80 10.78 -1.27
C ALA A 353 14.84 9.58 -1.05
N GLY A 354 14.75 8.65 -2.00
CA GLY A 354 13.84 7.52 -1.95
C GLY A 354 14.42 6.29 -1.26
N VAL A 355 13.53 5.38 -0.86
CA VAL A 355 13.88 4.11 -0.19
C VAL A 355 14.92 3.30 -0.97
N GLN A 356 14.74 3.18 -2.30
CA GLN A 356 15.68 2.41 -3.13
C GLN A 356 17.08 3.01 -3.20
N TYR A 357 17.19 4.33 -3.15
CA TYR A 357 18.49 5.00 -3.21
C TYR A 357 19.27 4.70 -1.93
N PHE A 358 18.65 4.93 -0.77
CA PHE A 358 19.29 4.68 0.52
C PHE A 358 19.58 3.18 0.75
N ALA A 359 18.68 2.29 0.36
CA ALA A 359 18.87 0.84 0.55
C ALA A 359 20.11 0.27 -0.17
N LYS A 360 20.66 0.98 -1.17
CA LYS A 360 21.86 0.59 -1.92
C LYS A 360 23.15 1.21 -1.40
N GLN A 361 23.09 2.12 -0.42
CA GLN A 361 24.28 2.75 0.14
C GLN A 361 25.08 1.75 0.97
N GLN A 362 26.40 1.94 0.98
CA GLN A 362 27.32 1.04 1.68
C GLN A 362 27.56 1.47 3.12
N ASP A 363 27.51 2.77 3.38
CA ASP A 363 27.59 3.37 4.72
C ASP A 363 26.26 3.33 5.49
N SER A 364 26.23 3.95 6.66
CA SER A 364 25.08 4.00 7.57
C SER A 364 23.88 4.80 7.05
N SER A 365 23.99 5.55 5.95
CA SER A 365 22.82 6.15 5.27
C SER A 365 21.84 5.11 4.76
N VAL A 366 22.23 3.82 4.69
CA VAL A 366 21.31 2.71 4.44
C VAL A 366 20.11 2.68 5.38
N TYR A 367 20.27 3.14 6.63
CA TYR A 367 19.18 3.19 7.60
C TYR A 367 18.15 4.28 7.29
N LEU A 368 18.49 5.29 6.48
CA LEU A 368 17.54 6.28 5.96
C LEU A 368 16.54 5.66 4.98
N SER A 369 16.76 4.43 4.51
CA SER A 369 15.75 3.72 3.72
C SER A 369 14.52 3.31 4.54
N ILE A 370 14.61 3.34 5.87
CA ILE A 370 13.53 2.92 6.76
C ILE A 370 12.38 3.94 6.67
N VAL A 371 11.21 3.45 6.27
CA VAL A 371 9.95 4.19 6.41
C VAL A 371 9.11 3.52 7.49
N GLN A 372 8.76 4.27 8.53
CA GLN A 372 7.93 3.79 9.63
C GLN A 372 6.44 4.01 9.32
N GLY A 373 5.61 3.00 9.55
CA GLY A 373 4.16 3.07 9.34
C GLY A 373 3.40 3.73 10.51
N GLY A 374 2.06 3.67 10.49
CA GLY A 374 1.22 4.17 11.58
C GLY A 374 1.40 3.39 12.91
N ARG A 375 0.83 3.92 13.99
CA ARG A 375 0.91 3.31 15.34
C ARG A 375 0.02 2.07 15.39
N CYS A 376 0.52 0.94 15.88
CA CYS A 376 -0.30 -0.25 16.12
C CYS A 376 0.15 -0.88 17.43
N ASN A 377 -0.58 -0.64 18.52
CA ASN A 377 -0.19 -1.05 19.85
C ASN A 377 -1.38 -1.46 20.72
N ASN A 378 -1.18 -2.47 21.57
CA ASN A 378 -2.07 -2.74 22.69
C ASN A 378 -1.61 -1.88 23.88
N GLU A 379 -2.42 -0.91 24.24
CA GLU A 379 -2.07 0.11 25.23
C GLU A 379 -2.40 -0.34 26.65
N LEU A 380 -3.31 -1.31 26.77
CA LEU A 380 -3.75 -1.92 28.02
C LEU A 380 -3.70 -3.46 27.92
N PRO A 381 -2.50 -4.06 27.77
CA PRO A 381 -2.34 -5.50 27.55
C PRO A 381 -2.71 -6.37 28.77
N THR A 382 -2.93 -5.76 29.93
CA THR A 382 -3.39 -6.42 31.17
C THR A 382 -4.90 -6.57 31.24
N GLU A 383 -5.64 -5.86 30.37
CA GLU A 383 -7.08 -5.91 30.23
C GLU A 383 -7.41 -6.48 28.84
N TYR A 384 -8.66 -6.94 28.63
CA TYR A 384 -9.11 -7.54 27.37
C TYR A 384 -10.55 -7.19 27.02
N ALA A 385 -11.19 -6.33 27.82
CA ALA A 385 -12.56 -5.90 27.60
C ALA A 385 -12.83 -4.49 28.15
N ILE A 386 -13.72 -3.77 27.48
CA ILE A 386 -14.46 -2.63 28.00
C ILE A 386 -15.89 -3.09 28.26
N ARG A 387 -16.40 -2.89 29.48
CA ARG A 387 -17.78 -3.19 29.87
C ARG A 387 -18.57 -1.90 30.00
N GLY A 388 -19.81 -1.89 29.50
CA GLY A 388 -20.62 -0.67 29.43
C GLY A 388 -20.28 0.14 28.17
N ALA A 389 -20.27 1.46 28.26
CA ALA A 389 -20.04 2.30 27.08
C ALA A 389 -18.62 2.13 26.49
N ALA A 390 -18.56 1.86 25.19
CA ALA A 390 -17.35 1.88 24.38
C ALA A 390 -17.59 2.70 23.10
N LEU A 391 -16.60 3.52 22.74
CA LEU A 391 -16.62 4.41 21.57
C LEU A 391 -15.41 4.11 20.68
N ASP A 392 -15.59 4.24 19.36
CA ASP A 392 -14.54 4.08 18.35
C ASP A 392 -14.27 5.42 17.65
N ILE A 393 -13.07 5.96 17.85
CA ILE A 393 -12.63 7.27 17.36
C ILE A 393 -11.50 7.10 16.33
N ASP A 394 -11.56 7.85 15.24
CA ASP A 394 -10.50 7.99 14.23
C ASP A 394 -10.13 9.47 14.01
N MET A 395 -8.94 9.72 13.47
CA MET A 395 -8.55 11.04 12.96
C MET A 395 -9.06 11.26 11.53
N SER A 396 -9.77 12.36 11.29
CA SER A 396 -10.36 12.64 9.99
C SER A 396 -9.30 12.96 8.95
N SER A 397 -9.25 12.20 7.85
CA SER A 397 -8.34 12.43 6.72
C SER A 397 -6.87 12.59 7.15
N CYS A 398 -6.40 11.75 8.09
CA CYS A 398 -5.08 11.85 8.73
C CYS A 398 -3.94 12.13 7.72
N TYR A 399 -3.78 11.29 6.70
CA TYR A 399 -2.70 11.46 5.71
C TYR A 399 -2.94 12.65 4.76
N GLY A 400 -4.19 12.85 4.32
CA GLY A 400 -4.53 13.91 3.35
C GLY A 400 -4.36 15.31 3.94
N SER A 401 -4.75 15.50 5.20
CA SER A 401 -4.58 16.77 5.92
C SER A 401 -3.10 17.10 6.18
N ALA A 402 -2.29 16.12 6.57
CA ALA A 402 -0.85 16.29 6.71
C ALA A 402 -0.21 16.69 5.38
N LEU A 403 -0.50 15.93 4.31
CA LEU A 403 0.06 16.16 2.98
C LEU A 403 -0.26 17.54 2.41
N ARG A 404 -1.47 18.10 2.66
CA ARG A 404 -1.83 19.47 2.23
C ARG A 404 -0.87 20.53 2.76
N SER A 405 -0.46 20.40 4.02
CA SER A 405 0.42 21.35 4.69
C SER A 405 1.90 21.21 4.37
N TYR A 406 2.30 20.16 3.64
CA TYR A 406 3.70 19.80 3.48
C TYR A 406 4.30 20.31 2.16
N ILE A 407 5.64 20.39 2.16
CA ILE A 407 6.45 20.75 1.00
C ILE A 407 7.06 19.47 0.43
N TYR A 408 6.97 19.30 -0.89
CA TYR A 408 7.72 18.28 -1.61
C TYR A 408 9.04 18.88 -2.11
N PRO A 409 10.20 18.44 -1.60
CA PRO A 409 11.49 19.03 -1.97
C PRO A 409 12.01 18.43 -3.29
N ILE A 410 12.55 19.31 -4.14
CA ILE A 410 13.13 18.97 -5.45
C ILE A 410 14.58 19.43 -5.45
N GLY A 411 15.50 18.47 -5.47
CA GLY A 411 16.93 18.68 -5.30
C GLY A 411 17.56 17.58 -4.45
N LEU A 412 18.89 17.59 -4.34
CA LEU A 412 19.61 16.65 -3.49
C LEU A 412 19.52 17.09 -2.03
N PRO A 413 19.16 16.21 -1.09
CA PRO A 413 19.28 16.54 0.32
C PRO A 413 20.75 16.52 0.78
N THR A 414 20.99 17.12 1.93
CA THR A 414 22.21 16.89 2.71
C THR A 414 22.05 15.60 3.50
N VAL A 415 23.02 14.70 3.39
CA VAL A 415 23.04 13.40 4.08
C VAL A 415 24.25 13.35 4.99
N LEU A 416 24.01 13.04 6.26
CA LEU A 416 25.05 12.75 7.25
C LEU A 416 25.06 11.26 7.51
N CYS A 417 26.19 10.62 7.28
CA CYS A 417 26.43 9.22 7.55
C CYS A 417 27.78 9.04 8.25
N GLN A 418 27.91 7.90 8.91
CA GLN A 418 29.12 7.37 9.53
C GLN A 418 29.70 6.24 8.69
N TYR A 419 31.02 6.19 8.66
CA TYR A 419 31.82 5.04 8.23
C TYR A 419 32.27 4.24 9.47
N ASP A 420 32.61 2.94 9.29
CA ASP A 420 32.77 1.95 10.36
C ASP A 420 33.78 2.32 11.48
N GLU A 421 34.65 3.31 11.28
CA GLU A 421 35.68 3.75 12.23
C GLU A 421 35.38 5.10 12.92
N GLU A 422 34.31 5.81 12.53
CA GLU A 422 34.00 7.14 13.05
C GLU A 422 33.18 7.09 14.34
N LYS A 423 33.52 7.95 15.30
CA LYS A 423 32.72 8.13 16.51
C LYS A 423 31.34 8.69 16.13
N SER A 424 30.28 8.04 16.60
CA SER A 424 28.93 8.50 16.36
C SER A 424 28.63 9.85 17.01
N MET A 425 27.96 10.73 16.26
CA MET A 425 27.43 12.00 16.75
C MET A 425 26.18 11.76 17.59
N THR A 426 26.06 12.43 18.72
CA THR A 426 24.85 12.41 19.55
C THR A 426 23.76 13.33 19.00
N LEU A 427 22.50 13.10 19.38
CA LEU A 427 21.40 14.01 19.05
C LEU A 427 21.68 15.45 19.52
N ARG A 428 22.31 15.61 20.69
CA ARG A 428 22.75 16.91 21.22
C ARG A 428 23.68 17.64 20.25
N GLU A 429 24.73 16.97 19.79
CA GLU A 429 25.74 17.56 18.91
C GLU A 429 25.15 17.92 17.54
N PHE A 430 24.26 17.08 17.00
CA PHE A 430 23.54 17.36 15.76
C PHE A 430 22.66 18.59 15.88
N LEU A 431 21.83 18.68 16.94
CA LEU A 431 20.97 19.84 17.13
C LEU A 431 21.78 21.11 17.40
N ALA A 432 22.88 21.02 18.16
CA ALA A 432 23.77 22.16 18.37
C ALA A 432 24.36 22.69 17.06
N ARG A 433 24.66 21.80 16.11
CA ARG A 433 25.30 22.16 14.84
C ARG A 433 24.31 22.58 13.74
N TYR A 434 23.18 21.89 13.63
CA TYR A 434 22.31 21.99 12.45
C TYR A 434 20.91 22.55 12.73
N LYS A 435 20.47 22.71 14.00
CA LYS A 435 19.08 23.12 14.31
C LYS A 435 18.65 24.42 13.59
N SER A 436 19.56 25.36 13.34
CA SER A 436 19.27 26.58 12.59
C SER A 436 19.03 26.37 11.08
N GLU A 437 19.54 25.28 10.53
CA GLU A 437 19.42 24.90 9.11
C GLU A 437 18.24 23.96 8.84
N LEU A 438 17.68 23.34 9.88
CA LEU A 438 16.56 22.40 9.71
C LEU A 438 15.29 23.17 9.34
N VAL A 439 14.65 22.75 8.24
CA VAL A 439 13.33 23.24 7.85
C VAL A 439 12.27 22.25 8.31
N ASP A 440 11.24 22.72 9.00
CA ASP A 440 10.17 21.89 9.53
C ASP A 440 9.61 20.92 8.48
N ASN A 441 9.43 19.67 8.89
CA ASN A 441 8.94 18.56 8.06
C ASN A 441 9.84 18.16 6.87
N LEU A 442 11.05 18.73 6.75
CA LEU A 442 12.02 18.45 5.68
C LEU A 442 13.36 17.92 6.23
N TRP A 443 13.31 17.25 7.37
CA TRP A 443 14.43 16.50 7.91
C TRP A 443 13.98 15.28 8.70
N GLU A 444 14.89 14.32 8.86
CA GLU A 444 14.77 13.22 9.80
C GLU A 444 16.15 12.79 10.29
N VAL A 445 16.17 12.17 11.46
CA VAL A 445 17.36 11.54 12.01
C VAL A 445 17.02 10.15 12.52
N VAL A 446 17.85 9.17 12.15
CA VAL A 446 17.77 7.80 12.65
C VAL A 446 18.68 7.69 13.86
N VAL A 447 18.10 7.31 15.00
CA VAL A 447 18.78 7.24 16.29
C VAL A 447 18.72 5.85 16.90
N ARG A 448 19.66 5.57 17.79
CA ARG A 448 19.65 4.39 18.66
C ARG A 448 20.21 4.70 20.05
N GLY A 449 19.86 3.87 21.02
CA GLY A 449 20.42 3.92 22.37
C GLY A 449 19.51 3.28 23.41
N GLU A 450 20.06 3.04 24.59
CA GLU A 450 19.30 2.61 25.76
C GLU A 450 18.80 3.83 26.54
N LEU A 451 17.66 3.68 27.22
CA LEU A 451 17.05 4.72 28.02
C LEU A 451 16.85 4.20 29.45
N PRO A 452 17.18 4.98 30.49
CA PRO A 452 16.97 4.58 31.89
C PRO A 452 15.51 4.74 32.34
N PHE A 453 14.61 5.08 31.42
CA PHE A 453 13.19 5.33 31.66
C PHE A 453 12.35 4.75 30.52
N ARG A 454 11.04 4.59 30.74
CA ARG A 454 10.13 4.06 29.70
C ARG A 454 9.61 5.18 28.77
N GLN A 455 9.55 4.90 27.48
CA GLN A 455 8.92 5.73 26.47
C GLN A 455 7.99 4.89 25.59
N ASP A 456 7.02 5.52 24.95
CA ASP A 456 6.11 4.80 24.05
C ASP A 456 5.75 5.64 22.81
N LEU A 457 6.60 6.59 22.43
CA LEU A 457 6.40 7.50 21.30
C LEU A 457 7.26 7.11 20.08
N VAL A 458 8.56 6.91 20.28
CA VAL A 458 9.53 6.60 19.22
C VAL A 458 9.56 5.08 19.02
N PHE A 459 9.15 4.64 17.83
CA PHE A 459 9.20 3.22 17.46
C PHE A 459 10.59 2.82 16.99
N SER A 460 10.93 1.56 17.23
CA SER A 460 12.14 0.91 16.74
C SER A 460 11.84 0.11 15.48
N LYS A 461 12.80 0.07 14.55
CA LYS A 461 12.80 -0.83 13.39
C LYS A 461 14.01 -1.76 13.50
N ALA A 462 13.78 -2.98 13.96
CA ALA A 462 14.83 -3.96 14.20
C ALA A 462 15.32 -4.62 12.91
N VAL A 463 16.34 -4.03 12.28
CA VAL A 463 16.94 -4.51 11.03
C VAL A 463 18.42 -4.14 10.97
N SER A 464 19.24 -4.96 10.31
CA SER A 464 20.64 -4.65 10.04
C SER A 464 20.82 -4.06 8.65
N ALA A 465 21.85 -3.22 8.47
CA ALA A 465 22.28 -2.70 7.17
C ALA A 465 22.42 -3.79 6.09
N GLU A 466 22.99 -4.95 6.43
CA GLU A 466 23.13 -6.09 5.50
C GLU A 466 21.77 -6.62 5.02
N LYS A 467 20.78 -6.75 5.92
CA LYS A 467 19.43 -7.20 5.56
C LYS A 467 18.71 -6.18 4.68
N ILE A 468 18.94 -4.89 4.92
CA ILE A 468 18.42 -3.83 4.05
C ILE A 468 19.05 -3.95 2.65
N ARG A 469 20.39 -4.03 2.55
CA ARG A 469 21.10 -4.11 1.26
C ARG A 469 20.78 -5.34 0.43
N LYS A 470 20.49 -6.47 1.10
CA LYS A 470 20.05 -7.69 0.42
C LYS A 470 18.73 -7.53 -0.32
N LEU A 471 17.99 -6.44 -0.11
CA LEU A 471 16.85 -6.08 -0.94
C LEU A 471 17.31 -5.68 -2.36
N LYS A 472 17.36 -6.64 -3.27
CA LYS A 472 17.42 -6.30 -4.70
C LYS A 472 16.04 -5.85 -5.16
N ALA A 473 15.97 -4.86 -6.07
CA ALA A 473 14.74 -4.47 -6.77
C ALA A 473 13.96 -5.69 -7.33
N GLU A 474 14.66 -6.77 -7.67
CA GLU A 474 14.12 -8.04 -8.16
C GLU A 474 13.60 -8.97 -7.06
N ASP A 475 14.12 -8.87 -5.84
CA ASP A 475 13.60 -9.61 -4.68
C ASP A 475 12.27 -9.01 -4.20
N TYR A 476 12.00 -7.73 -4.55
CA TYR A 476 10.66 -7.14 -4.48
C TYR A 476 9.61 -7.81 -5.39
N GLU A 477 10.05 -8.75 -6.25
CA GLU A 477 9.21 -9.47 -7.20
C GLU A 477 8.97 -10.92 -6.77
N LYS A 478 9.73 -11.43 -5.80
CA LYS A 478 9.61 -12.79 -5.27
C LYS A 478 8.77 -12.76 -4.00
N GLY A 479 7.46 -12.63 -4.16
CA GLY A 479 6.53 -12.75 -3.04
C GLY A 479 6.63 -14.13 -2.41
N ASP A 480 7.15 -14.23 -1.18
CA ASP A 480 7.05 -15.47 -0.43
C ASP A 480 5.57 -15.71 -0.14
N GLY A 481 5.03 -16.75 -0.76
CA GLY A 481 3.65 -17.24 -0.77
C GLY A 481 2.90 -17.41 0.54
N VAL A 482 3.42 -16.92 1.66
CA VAL A 482 2.62 -16.75 2.86
C VAL A 482 1.96 -15.38 2.74
N ALA A 483 0.72 -15.39 2.24
CA ALA A 483 -0.15 -14.28 1.80
C ALA A 483 -0.28 -13.03 2.72
N HIS A 484 0.48 -12.90 3.81
CA HIS A 484 0.44 -11.76 4.72
C HIS A 484 1.81 -11.20 5.15
N ARG A 485 2.96 -11.77 4.75
CA ARG A 485 4.28 -11.29 5.22
C ARG A 485 5.21 -10.71 4.14
N THR A 486 4.82 -10.74 2.88
CA THR A 486 5.66 -10.24 1.77
C THR A 486 4.92 -9.22 0.92
N ASP A 487 4.31 -8.22 1.55
CA ASP A 487 4.14 -6.97 0.83
C ASP A 487 5.54 -6.39 0.65
N VAL A 488 6.13 -6.76 -0.49
CA VAL A 488 7.53 -6.54 -0.82
C VAL A 488 7.86 -5.04 -0.81
N SER A 489 6.87 -4.15 -0.82
CA SER A 489 7.03 -2.72 -0.59
C SER A 489 7.66 -2.30 0.75
N HIS A 490 7.89 -3.21 1.71
CA HIS A 490 8.41 -2.87 3.02
C HIS A 490 9.89 -3.24 3.20
N ILE A 491 10.67 -2.33 3.78
CA ILE A 491 12.00 -2.64 4.32
C ILE A 491 11.86 -3.76 5.37
N PRO A 492 12.69 -4.82 5.32
CA PRO A 492 12.60 -5.96 6.21
C PRO A 492 12.86 -5.55 7.66
N GLY A 493 12.58 -6.47 8.57
CA GLY A 493 12.75 -6.28 9.99
C GLY A 493 11.47 -5.83 10.68
N ASP A 494 11.49 -5.98 12.00
CA ASP A 494 10.30 -5.86 12.80
C ASP A 494 10.09 -4.40 13.22
N PHE A 495 8.85 -3.92 13.10
CA PHE A 495 8.44 -2.61 13.58
C PHE A 495 7.78 -2.80 14.94
N LEU A 496 8.41 -2.29 16.00
CA LEU A 496 7.98 -2.51 17.38
C LEU A 496 8.27 -1.32 18.28
N LEU A 497 7.61 -1.31 19.44
CA LEU A 497 7.77 -0.29 20.47
C LEU A 497 8.57 -0.88 21.63
N CYS A 498 9.86 -0.52 21.70
CA CYS A 498 10.70 -0.83 22.85
C CYS A 498 10.65 0.35 23.83
N GLN A 499 10.35 0.09 25.09
CA GLN A 499 10.12 1.15 26.06
C GLN A 499 11.40 1.74 26.65
N MET A 500 12.47 0.97 26.78
CA MET A 500 13.74 1.39 27.38
C MET A 500 14.92 1.31 26.40
N GLN A 501 14.63 1.17 25.11
CA GLN A 501 15.63 1.13 24.05
C GLN A 501 15.02 1.67 22.76
N ILE A 502 15.81 2.41 21.99
CA ILE A 502 15.47 2.80 20.62
C ILE A 502 16.49 2.16 19.68
N GLU A 503 16.01 1.47 18.65
CA GLU A 503 16.84 0.82 17.61
C GLU A 503 16.35 1.26 16.23
N ASN A 504 17.20 1.97 15.48
CA ASN A 504 16.85 2.62 14.22
C ASN A 504 15.53 3.40 14.31
N GLY A 505 15.34 4.15 15.40
CA GLY A 505 14.16 4.98 15.62
C GLY A 505 14.28 6.30 14.87
N ILE A 506 13.17 6.83 14.38
CA ILE A 506 13.18 8.05 13.57
C ILE A 506 12.64 9.22 14.40
N ILE A 507 13.44 10.27 14.50
CA ILE A 507 13.04 11.56 15.07
C ILE A 507 12.85 12.55 13.92
N THR A 508 11.72 13.24 13.95
CA THR A 508 11.30 14.28 13.01
C THR A 508 10.98 15.57 13.78
N THR A 509 10.52 16.62 13.08
CA THR A 509 10.15 17.91 13.69
C THR A 509 9.15 17.74 14.86
N GLU A 510 7.97 17.19 14.59
CA GLU A 510 6.91 17.08 15.60
C GLU A 510 7.26 16.10 16.73
N ILE A 511 8.03 15.04 16.43
CA ILE A 511 8.52 14.12 17.45
C ILE A 511 9.50 14.84 18.37
N LEU A 512 10.46 15.60 17.82
CA LEU A 512 11.41 16.36 18.63
C LEU A 512 10.69 17.38 19.53
N GLU A 513 9.75 18.16 18.98
CA GLU A 513 8.97 19.12 19.76
C GLU A 513 8.21 18.45 20.91
N THR A 514 7.61 17.28 20.65
CA THR A 514 6.90 16.51 21.67
C THR A 514 7.88 15.99 22.73
N LEU A 515 9.05 15.47 22.31
CA LEU A 515 10.09 15.05 23.24
C LEU A 515 10.55 16.22 24.12
N GLU A 516 10.73 17.42 23.59
CA GLU A 516 11.15 18.60 24.35
C GLU A 516 10.09 19.09 25.35
N LYS A 517 8.80 19.04 24.98
CA LYS A 517 7.69 19.55 25.81
C LYS A 517 7.24 18.56 26.88
N VAL A 518 7.33 17.26 26.62
CA VAL A 518 6.81 16.21 27.52
C VAL A 518 7.88 15.68 28.47
N SER A 519 9.13 15.59 28.03
CA SER A 519 10.20 15.03 28.86
C SER A 519 10.45 15.86 30.12
N THR A 520 10.72 15.17 31.23
CA THR A 520 11.42 15.80 32.36
C THR A 520 12.83 16.23 31.95
N ASN A 521 13.47 17.10 32.74
CA ASN A 521 14.85 17.53 32.47
C ASN A 521 15.81 16.34 32.36
N GLN A 522 15.65 15.32 33.21
CA GLN A 522 16.51 14.12 33.19
C GLN A 522 16.25 13.28 31.93
N GLU A 523 14.99 12.95 31.65
CA GLU A 523 14.61 12.21 30.42
C GLU A 523 15.12 12.92 29.16
N ARG A 524 15.02 14.25 29.11
CA ARG A 524 15.52 15.06 27.99
C ARG A 524 17.03 14.94 27.82
N GLN A 525 17.82 14.94 28.90
CA GLN A 525 19.27 14.79 28.79
C GLN A 525 19.64 13.42 28.19
N GLU A 526 18.95 12.36 28.62
CA GLU A 526 19.18 11.00 28.12
C GLU A 526 18.77 10.86 26.65
N LEU A 527 17.64 11.45 26.24
CA LEU A 527 17.21 11.47 24.84
C LEU A 527 18.21 12.23 23.95
N LEU A 528 18.78 13.32 24.44
CA LEU A 528 19.81 14.07 23.73
C LEU A 528 21.14 13.30 23.61
N ASN A 529 21.35 12.26 24.41
CA ASN A 529 22.54 11.42 24.36
C ASN A 529 22.39 10.22 23.40
N LEU A 530 21.22 10.04 22.76
CA LEU A 530 21.03 9.01 21.73
C LEU A 530 22.04 9.19 20.59
N GLU A 531 22.58 8.08 20.11
CA GLU A 531 23.50 8.05 18.98
C GLU A 531 22.73 8.22 17.68
N ILE A 532 23.23 9.09 16.80
CA ILE A 532 22.73 9.22 15.44
C ILE A 532 23.39 8.15 14.59
N GLN A 533 22.60 7.35 13.88
CA GLN A 533 23.12 6.43 12.87
C GLN A 533 23.25 7.13 11.52
N SER A 534 22.26 7.94 11.17
CA SER A 534 22.27 8.77 9.97
C SER A 534 21.25 9.89 10.08
N ALA A 535 21.47 10.98 9.34
CA ALA A 535 20.53 12.09 9.25
C ALA A 535 20.40 12.54 7.79
N VAL A 536 19.24 13.06 7.43
CA VAL A 536 19.00 13.65 6.12
C VAL A 536 18.10 14.86 6.26
N PHE A 537 18.46 15.95 5.59
CA PHE A 537 17.72 17.20 5.65
C PHE A 537 17.91 18.05 4.41
N TYR A 538 16.93 18.90 4.16
CA TYR A 538 17.01 19.97 3.18
C TYR A 538 17.32 21.28 3.92
N ALA A 539 18.55 21.79 3.74
CA ALA A 539 19.04 22.92 4.50
C ALA A 539 18.30 24.22 4.14
N LYS A 540 18.00 25.04 5.14
CA LYS A 540 17.37 26.34 4.96
C LYS A 540 18.20 27.25 4.06
N SER A 541 19.52 27.27 4.23
CA SER A 541 20.45 28.05 3.39
C SER A 541 20.49 27.64 1.91
N ASP A 542 19.99 26.45 1.60
CA ASP A 542 20.03 25.87 0.25
C ASP A 542 18.70 25.97 -0.50
N ARG A 543 17.68 26.53 0.14
CA ARG A 543 16.38 26.71 -0.49
C ARG A 543 16.41 27.82 -1.54
N LEU A 544 15.98 27.50 -2.75
CA LEU A 544 15.70 28.46 -3.82
C LEU A 544 14.21 28.83 -3.85
N SER A 545 13.90 29.97 -4.45
CA SER A 545 12.57 30.59 -4.38
C SER A 545 11.58 30.03 -5.41
N SER A 546 12.08 29.49 -6.53
CA SER A 546 11.26 28.99 -7.63
C SER A 546 11.83 27.75 -8.29
N MET A 547 10.98 27.02 -9.03
CA MET A 547 11.40 25.88 -9.84
C MET A 547 12.39 26.29 -10.93
N ASP A 548 12.15 27.42 -11.62
CA ASP A 548 12.99 27.86 -12.72
C ASP A 548 14.37 28.33 -12.24
N GLU A 549 14.45 29.00 -11.08
CA GLU A 549 15.72 29.33 -10.42
C GLU A 549 16.51 28.06 -10.06
N TRP A 550 15.82 27.02 -9.58
CA TRP A 550 16.47 25.73 -9.33
C TRP A 550 16.95 25.07 -10.61
N VAL A 551 16.13 25.03 -11.67
CA VAL A 551 16.54 24.48 -12.96
C VAL A 551 17.79 25.20 -13.46
N GLU A 552 17.79 26.52 -13.53
CA GLU A 552 18.92 27.32 -14.01
C GLU A 552 20.17 27.09 -13.16
N HIS A 553 20.04 27.05 -11.83
CA HIS A 553 21.16 26.75 -10.94
C HIS A 553 21.77 25.37 -11.25
N ILE A 554 20.95 24.35 -11.50
CA ILE A 554 21.43 23.01 -11.84
C ILE A 554 22.05 22.97 -13.23
N LEU A 555 21.56 23.74 -14.20
CA LEU A 555 22.19 23.86 -15.52
C LEU A 555 23.61 24.44 -15.43
N GLN A 556 23.83 25.35 -14.48
CA GLN A 556 25.15 25.97 -14.24
C GLN A 556 26.05 25.16 -13.30
N ASP A 557 25.50 24.20 -12.53
CA ASP A 557 26.28 23.41 -11.57
C ASP A 557 27.35 22.56 -12.25
N GLU A 558 28.60 22.74 -11.85
CA GLU A 558 29.76 21.97 -12.34
C GLU A 558 30.08 20.76 -11.45
N GLY A 559 29.34 20.59 -10.33
CA GLY A 559 29.55 19.50 -9.40
C GLY A 559 29.33 18.12 -10.03
N GLU A 560 30.13 17.16 -9.57
CA GLU A 560 30.13 15.77 -9.98
C GLU A 560 30.15 14.82 -8.78
N ARG A 561 29.64 13.61 -9.01
CA ARG A 561 29.81 12.51 -8.07
C ARG A 561 30.98 11.65 -8.50
N THR A 562 32.05 11.66 -7.71
CA THR A 562 33.25 10.86 -7.93
C THR A 562 33.29 9.70 -6.93
N VAL A 563 33.23 8.48 -7.46
CA VAL A 563 33.38 7.24 -6.68
C VAL A 563 34.84 6.80 -6.75
N VAL A 564 35.67 7.17 -5.76
CA VAL A 564 37.10 6.83 -5.76
C VAL A 564 37.32 5.51 -5.00
N GLY A 565 37.24 4.39 -5.72
CA GLY A 565 37.67 3.07 -5.26
C GLY A 565 36.83 2.43 -4.15
N HIS A 566 36.43 1.17 -4.34
CA HIS A 566 35.60 0.44 -3.37
C HIS A 566 36.24 0.17 -1.99
N ARG A 567 37.55 0.40 -1.83
CA ARG A 567 38.29 0.01 -0.61
C ARG A 567 38.44 1.11 0.43
N HIS A 568 38.26 2.40 0.10
CA HIS A 568 38.62 3.51 1.00
C HIS A 568 37.54 4.59 1.20
N GLY A 569 36.26 4.29 0.94
CA GLY A 569 35.15 5.14 1.42
C GLY A 569 35.04 6.56 0.82
N ASN A 570 35.97 7.00 -0.03
CA ASN A 570 36.00 8.35 -0.59
C ASN A 570 35.02 8.51 -1.77
N ASN A 571 33.71 8.47 -1.46
CA ASN A 571 32.69 9.03 -2.32
C ASN A 571 32.68 10.55 -2.13
N LYS A 572 33.29 11.29 -3.06
CA LYS A 572 33.13 12.74 -3.09
C LYS A 572 31.92 13.06 -3.96
N ASP A 573 30.98 13.82 -3.43
CA ASP A 573 29.79 14.26 -4.17
C ASP A 573 29.63 15.76 -4.00
N ASP A 574 30.23 16.53 -4.93
CA ASP A 574 30.24 18.00 -4.91
C ASP A 574 29.14 18.62 -5.78
N ARG A 575 28.19 17.80 -6.25
CA ARG A 575 26.92 18.28 -6.82
C ARG A 575 26.19 19.20 -5.85
N SER A 576 25.59 20.26 -6.38
CA SER A 576 24.83 21.24 -5.59
C SER A 576 23.72 20.60 -4.73
N ARG A 577 23.58 21.11 -3.50
CA ARG A 577 22.49 20.78 -2.56
C ARG A 577 21.35 21.78 -2.59
N LYS A 578 21.40 22.76 -3.51
CA LYS A 578 20.29 23.68 -3.72
C LYS A 578 19.03 22.93 -4.10
N TRP A 579 17.91 23.35 -3.52
CA TRP A 579 16.63 22.67 -3.69
C TRP A 579 15.48 23.67 -3.77
N TYR A 580 14.41 23.27 -4.45
CA TYR A 580 13.15 23.99 -4.51
C TYR A 580 12.07 23.25 -3.72
N GLY A 581 11.30 23.97 -2.93
CA GLY A 581 10.19 23.42 -2.16
C GLY A 581 8.85 23.61 -2.87
N MET A 582 8.34 22.56 -3.53
CA MET A 582 7.01 22.59 -4.15
C MET A 582 5.93 22.41 -3.08
N SER A 583 5.01 23.37 -2.96
CA SER A 583 3.85 23.22 -2.06
C SER A 583 2.94 22.09 -2.53
N MET A 584 2.57 21.19 -1.63
CA MET A 584 1.62 20.11 -1.95
C MET A 584 0.17 20.58 -1.92
N GLU A 585 -0.14 21.80 -1.44
CA GLU A 585 -1.51 22.34 -1.43
C GLU A 585 -2.08 22.46 -2.86
N GLY A 586 -1.27 22.83 -3.85
CA GLY A 586 -1.70 22.91 -5.25
C GLY A 586 -2.07 21.56 -5.87
N PHE A 587 -1.56 20.45 -5.32
CA PHE A 587 -1.89 19.10 -5.74
C PHE A 587 -2.96 18.49 -4.82
N MET A 588 -2.64 18.29 -3.55
CA MET A 588 -3.49 17.64 -2.56
C MET A 588 -4.69 18.48 -2.15
N GLY A 589 -4.53 19.80 -2.02
CA GLY A 589 -5.63 20.71 -1.68
C GLY A 589 -6.72 20.65 -2.75
N LYS A 590 -6.34 20.79 -4.03
CA LYS A 590 -7.27 20.63 -5.17
C LYS A 590 -8.02 19.30 -5.15
N LEU A 591 -7.32 18.18 -4.93
CA LEU A 591 -7.96 16.86 -4.87
C LEU A 591 -8.95 16.73 -3.70
N VAL A 592 -8.57 17.23 -2.52
CA VAL A 592 -9.42 17.17 -1.32
C VAL A 592 -10.66 18.06 -1.48
N ASP A 593 -10.49 19.26 -2.02
CA ASP A 593 -11.57 20.22 -2.19
C ASP A 593 -12.53 19.77 -3.30
N GLU A 594 -12.01 19.24 -4.41
CA GLU A 594 -12.84 18.63 -5.45
C GLU A 594 -13.59 17.41 -4.94
N ARG A 595 -12.99 16.61 -4.04
CA ARG A 595 -13.69 15.47 -3.43
C ARG A 595 -14.87 15.94 -2.57
N LYS A 596 -14.73 17.06 -1.86
CA LYS A 596 -15.84 17.65 -1.09
C LYS A 596 -16.96 18.13 -2.01
N ARG A 597 -16.62 18.77 -3.14
CA ARG A 597 -17.60 19.15 -4.18
C ARG A 597 -18.31 17.91 -4.73
N ALA A 598 -17.57 16.92 -5.22
CA ALA A 598 -18.11 15.68 -5.78
C ALA A 598 -19.03 14.92 -4.80
N LYS A 599 -18.72 14.94 -3.50
CA LYS A 599 -19.59 14.37 -2.46
C LYS A 599 -20.91 15.14 -2.32
N THR A 600 -20.88 16.46 -2.46
CA THR A 600 -22.07 17.34 -2.39
C THR A 600 -22.95 17.14 -3.63
N ASP A 601 -22.34 16.97 -4.79
CA ASP A 601 -23.03 16.82 -6.07
C ASP A 601 -23.49 15.37 -6.35
N GLY A 602 -23.20 14.44 -5.44
CA GLY A 602 -23.58 13.03 -5.58
C GLY A 602 -22.78 12.25 -6.63
N GLU A 603 -21.63 12.75 -7.08
CA GLU A 603 -20.74 12.12 -8.06
C GLU A 603 -19.92 10.96 -7.43
N LYS A 604 -20.60 9.89 -7.00
CA LYS A 604 -19.99 8.80 -6.20
C LYS A 604 -18.72 8.19 -6.82
N ALA A 605 -18.76 7.86 -8.12
CA ALA A 605 -17.62 7.24 -8.81
C ALA A 605 -16.39 8.18 -8.86
N TYR A 606 -16.65 9.47 -9.12
CA TYR A 606 -15.58 10.47 -9.15
C TYR A 606 -15.02 10.75 -7.75
N GLN A 607 -15.88 10.78 -6.73
CA GLN A 607 -15.46 10.86 -5.34
C GLN A 607 -14.52 9.70 -4.94
N GLU A 608 -14.83 8.45 -5.32
CA GLU A 608 -13.98 7.31 -5.00
C GLU A 608 -12.66 7.32 -5.79
N MET A 609 -12.65 7.81 -7.03
CA MET A 609 -11.41 8.06 -7.78
C MET A 609 -10.53 9.10 -7.08
N LEU A 610 -11.10 10.25 -6.67
CA LEU A 610 -10.37 11.30 -5.95
C LEU A 610 -9.82 10.78 -4.62
N LYS A 611 -10.62 10.04 -3.86
CA LYS A 611 -10.21 9.37 -2.62
C LYS A 611 -9.05 8.41 -2.87
N THR A 612 -9.09 7.65 -3.96
CA THR A 612 -8.01 6.73 -4.35
C THR A 612 -6.71 7.49 -4.60
N PHE A 613 -6.74 8.60 -5.33
CA PHE A 613 -5.57 9.45 -5.52
C PHE A 613 -5.03 9.97 -4.18
N ILE A 614 -5.90 10.58 -3.35
CA ILE A 614 -5.52 11.16 -2.04
C ILE A 614 -4.85 10.12 -1.14
N ASN A 615 -5.47 8.94 -0.99
CA ASN A 615 -4.95 7.89 -0.10
C ASN A 615 -3.67 7.24 -0.64
N THR A 616 -3.53 7.18 -1.98
CA THR A 616 -2.39 6.51 -2.63
C THR A 616 -1.16 7.41 -2.73
N THR A 617 -1.31 8.74 -2.74
CA THR A 617 -0.18 9.68 -2.86
C THR A 617 0.87 9.47 -1.77
N TYR A 618 0.47 9.34 -0.51
CA TYR A 618 1.40 9.00 0.58
C TYR A 618 2.09 7.65 0.32
N GLY A 619 1.32 6.62 -0.04
CA GLY A 619 1.87 5.29 -0.32
C GLY A 619 2.89 5.29 -1.46
N VAL A 620 2.73 6.17 -2.45
CA VAL A 620 3.69 6.38 -3.53
C VAL A 620 4.98 7.03 -3.03
N ILE A 621 4.88 8.07 -2.20
CA ILE A 621 6.03 8.78 -1.62
C ILE A 621 6.83 7.85 -0.69
N ALA A 622 6.15 6.99 0.06
CA ALA A 622 6.74 6.03 0.99
C ALA A 622 7.29 4.76 0.31
N SER A 623 6.89 4.47 -0.93
CA SER A 623 7.14 3.16 -1.52
C SER A 623 8.51 3.08 -2.22
N PRO A 624 9.21 1.93 -2.09
CA PRO A 624 10.40 1.67 -2.87
C PRO A 624 10.12 1.46 -4.35
N TYR A 625 8.89 1.45 -4.86
CA TYR A 625 8.66 1.18 -6.28
C TYR A 625 8.73 2.41 -7.17
N PHE A 626 8.68 3.61 -6.59
CA PHE A 626 8.51 4.84 -7.36
C PHE A 626 9.71 5.75 -7.20
N GLU A 627 10.11 6.33 -8.32
CA GLU A 627 11.22 7.28 -8.40
C GLU A 627 10.92 8.59 -7.65
N ILE A 628 9.65 8.96 -7.50
CA ILE A 628 9.25 10.14 -6.73
C ILE A 628 9.19 9.88 -5.21
N GLY A 629 9.68 8.73 -4.77
CA GLY A 629 9.73 8.38 -3.36
C GLY A 629 10.63 9.34 -2.57
N ASN A 630 10.20 9.72 -1.37
CA ASN A 630 10.96 10.61 -0.50
C ASN A 630 10.75 10.19 0.97
N VAL A 631 11.78 9.61 1.59
CA VAL A 631 11.71 9.05 2.95
C VAL A 631 11.49 10.12 4.02
N VAL A 632 12.10 11.30 3.85
CA VAL A 632 11.93 12.45 4.75
C VAL A 632 10.47 12.82 4.84
N LEU A 633 9.83 13.02 3.68
CA LEU A 633 8.43 13.38 3.62
C LEU A 633 7.54 12.26 4.16
N ALA A 634 7.80 11.01 3.76
CA ALA A 634 7.03 9.85 4.19
C ALA A 634 7.03 9.67 5.72
N ASN A 635 8.20 9.78 6.36
CA ASN A 635 8.34 9.61 7.80
C ASN A 635 7.80 10.81 8.59
N ASN A 636 7.90 12.04 8.07
CA ASN A 636 7.25 13.20 8.69
C ASN A 636 5.72 13.08 8.66
N ILE A 637 5.14 12.54 7.57
CA ILE A 637 3.70 12.30 7.49
C ILE A 637 3.26 11.25 8.51
N THR A 638 3.96 10.12 8.58
CA THR A 638 3.57 9.04 9.48
C THR A 638 3.91 9.34 10.94
N ALA A 639 4.94 10.15 11.20
CA ALA A 639 5.24 10.65 12.54
C ALA A 639 4.08 11.46 13.09
N ARG A 640 3.49 12.35 12.28
CA ARG A 640 2.30 13.12 12.64
C ARG A 640 1.13 12.21 12.99
N ALA A 641 0.86 11.20 12.16
CA ALA A 641 -0.19 10.21 12.42
C ALA A 641 0.07 9.41 13.73
N ARG A 642 1.31 8.96 13.95
CA ARG A 642 1.70 8.25 15.18
C ARG A 642 1.54 9.13 16.42
N LEU A 643 1.95 10.40 16.31
CA LEU A 643 1.82 11.39 17.37
C LEU A 643 0.34 11.64 17.68
N GLY A 644 -0.51 11.83 16.68
CA GLY A 644 -1.95 12.00 16.87
C GLY A 644 -2.60 10.80 17.58
N ALA A 645 -2.32 9.57 17.11
CA ALA A 645 -2.81 8.37 17.79
C ALA A 645 -2.30 8.25 19.24
N TRP A 646 -1.03 8.58 19.48
CA TRP A 646 -0.46 8.64 20.83
C TRP A 646 -1.13 9.71 21.70
N MET A 647 -1.38 10.90 21.15
CA MET A 647 -2.06 12.00 21.84
C MET A 647 -3.50 11.63 22.24
N MET A 648 -4.23 10.95 21.37
CA MET A 648 -5.55 10.39 21.68
C MET A 648 -5.45 9.31 22.77
N ASN A 649 -4.46 8.41 22.68
CA ASN A 649 -4.27 7.38 23.70
C ASN A 649 -4.05 7.98 25.10
N LYS A 650 -3.16 8.96 25.25
CA LYS A 650 -2.85 9.50 26.58
C LYS A 650 -3.96 10.34 27.19
N SER A 651 -4.81 10.94 26.37
CA SER A 651 -5.93 11.78 26.83
C SER A 651 -7.23 10.98 27.04
N LEU A 652 -7.50 9.97 26.21
CA LEU A 652 -8.72 9.17 26.25
C LEU A 652 -8.55 7.77 26.84
N HIS A 653 -7.32 7.33 27.11
CA HIS A 653 -6.99 5.97 27.51
C HIS A 653 -7.55 4.91 26.56
N THR A 654 -7.33 5.10 25.26
CA THR A 654 -7.68 4.07 24.27
C THR A 654 -7.03 2.73 24.64
N VAL A 655 -7.76 1.62 24.47
CA VAL A 655 -7.25 0.27 24.83
C VAL A 655 -6.30 -0.28 23.77
N GLN A 656 -6.50 0.13 22.53
CA GLN A 656 -5.63 -0.14 21.40
C GLN A 656 -5.51 1.14 20.57
N SER A 657 -4.33 1.38 20.01
CA SER A 657 -4.12 2.39 18.98
C SER A 657 -3.84 1.68 17.67
N ILE A 658 -4.66 1.93 16.66
CA ILE A 658 -4.61 1.26 15.36
C ILE A 658 -4.60 2.32 14.27
N THR A 659 -3.42 2.53 13.68
CA THR A 659 -3.06 3.60 12.75
C THR A 659 -3.41 4.99 13.29
N ASP A 660 -4.65 5.40 13.03
CA ASP A 660 -5.22 6.71 13.21
C ASP A 660 -6.45 6.71 14.13
N GLY A 661 -6.76 5.58 14.77
CA GLY A 661 -7.89 5.46 15.69
C GLY A 661 -7.66 4.51 16.86
N GLY A 662 -8.71 4.33 17.65
CA GLY A 662 -8.70 3.45 18.82
C GLY A 662 -10.04 3.39 19.55
N GLY A 663 -10.32 2.25 20.18
CA GLY A 663 -11.47 2.10 21.07
C GLY A 663 -11.17 2.62 22.48
N TYR A 664 -12.12 3.29 23.12
CA TYR A 664 -11.99 3.75 24.51
C TYR A 664 -13.33 3.71 25.24
N SER A 665 -13.27 3.84 26.58
CA SER A 665 -14.48 3.99 27.39
C SER A 665 -14.67 5.46 27.75
N PRO A 666 -15.83 6.07 27.45
CA PRO A 666 -16.10 7.43 27.87
C PRO A 666 -16.30 7.53 29.39
N LEU A 667 -16.36 6.41 30.13
CA LEU A 667 -16.41 6.41 31.59
C LEU A 667 -15.04 6.63 32.26
N ARG A 668 -13.95 6.47 31.50
CA ARG A 668 -12.58 6.41 32.03
C ARG A 668 -11.57 7.09 31.10
N VAL A 669 -11.69 8.40 30.94
CA VAL A 669 -10.71 9.24 30.23
C VAL A 669 -9.69 9.86 31.20
N ALA A 670 -8.50 10.20 30.72
CA ALA A 670 -7.39 10.67 31.55
C ALA A 670 -7.52 12.16 31.91
N VAL A 671 -7.49 12.51 33.20
CA VAL A 671 -7.61 13.89 33.67
C VAL A 671 -6.35 14.34 34.42
N LEU A 672 -5.81 15.47 33.98
CA LEU A 672 -4.74 16.23 34.65
C LEU A 672 -5.33 17.45 35.34
N LYS A 673 -5.24 17.51 36.68
CA LYS A 673 -5.72 18.68 37.44
C LYS A 673 -4.84 19.91 37.22
N PRO A 674 -5.37 21.14 37.40
CA PRO A 674 -4.61 22.37 37.17
C PRO A 674 -3.34 22.54 38.01
N ASN A 675 -3.27 21.91 39.18
CA ASN A 675 -2.12 21.92 40.08
C ASN A 675 -1.21 20.68 39.94
N ALA A 676 -1.49 19.79 38.97
CA ALA A 676 -0.69 18.59 38.76
C ALA A 676 0.73 18.93 38.28
N LYS A 677 1.74 18.29 38.89
CA LYS A 677 3.07 18.20 38.29
C LYS A 677 2.95 17.37 37.00
N LEU A 678 3.37 17.93 35.88
CA LEU A 678 3.27 17.27 34.58
C LEU A 678 4.11 15.98 34.57
N PRO A 679 3.50 14.81 34.28
CA PRO A 679 4.25 13.57 34.13
C PRO A 679 5.10 13.58 32.87
N GLY A 680 6.30 13.01 32.98
CA GLY A 680 7.18 12.70 31.84
C GLY A 680 6.82 11.40 31.13
N PHE A 681 7.67 10.96 30.22
CA PHE A 681 7.44 9.76 29.41
C PHE A 681 7.34 8.49 30.23
N ASP A 682 8.16 8.35 31.28
CA ASP A 682 8.14 7.14 32.11
C ASP A 682 6.74 6.84 32.64
N LYS A 683 6.05 7.89 33.11
CA LYS A 683 4.69 7.80 33.65
C LYS A 683 3.61 7.74 32.57
N LEU A 684 3.77 8.44 31.45
CA LEU A 684 2.80 8.41 30.35
C LEU A 684 2.82 7.08 29.58
N SER A 685 3.93 6.36 29.58
CA SER A 685 4.10 5.11 28.84
C SER A 685 3.29 3.93 29.40
N ASN A 686 2.80 4.02 30.64
CA ASN A 686 2.07 2.95 31.31
C ASN A 686 0.72 3.44 31.86
N ASN A 687 -0.34 3.19 31.11
CA ASN A 687 -1.71 3.60 31.48
C ASN A 687 -2.15 3.00 32.84
N ASN A 688 -1.61 1.85 33.26
CA ASN A 688 -1.90 1.26 34.56
C ASN A 688 -1.32 2.05 35.75
N GLU A 689 -0.28 2.88 35.52
CA GLU A 689 0.37 3.71 36.54
C GLU A 689 -0.15 5.16 36.54
N TRP A 690 -1.18 5.48 35.75
CA TRP A 690 -1.66 6.84 35.57
C TRP A 690 -2.10 7.52 36.88
N LYS A 691 -2.91 6.81 37.67
CA LYS A 691 -3.55 7.35 38.88
C LYS A 691 -2.50 7.72 39.93
N ASP A 692 -2.44 9.00 40.30
CA ASP A 692 -1.64 9.47 41.43
C ASP A 692 -2.40 9.18 42.73
N THR A 693 -2.01 8.11 43.43
CA THR A 693 -2.64 7.70 44.68
C THR A 693 -2.31 8.60 45.88
N LYS A 694 -1.31 9.48 45.76
CA LYS A 694 -0.89 10.35 46.87
C LYS A 694 -1.59 11.71 46.83
N ASN A 695 -1.52 12.41 45.69
CA ASN A 695 -2.07 13.77 45.58
C ASN A 695 -3.35 13.85 44.75
N TYR A 696 -3.77 12.74 44.12
CA TYR A 696 -4.96 12.68 43.26
C TYR A 696 -4.97 13.78 42.18
N THR A 697 -3.78 14.15 41.68
CA THR A 697 -3.61 15.18 40.65
C THR A 697 -3.71 14.61 39.23
N ARG A 698 -3.48 13.30 39.09
CA ARG A 698 -3.75 12.50 37.90
C ARG A 698 -4.83 11.48 38.23
N THR A 699 -5.96 11.56 37.57
CA THR A 699 -7.11 10.67 37.79
C THR A 699 -7.73 10.26 36.47
N THR A 700 -8.67 9.32 36.51
CA THR A 700 -9.62 9.12 35.42
C THR A 700 -10.97 9.73 35.81
N ALA A 701 -11.75 10.14 34.82
CA ALA A 701 -13.13 10.61 34.98
C ALA A 701 -13.98 10.19 33.78
N ALA A 702 -15.28 10.40 33.86
CA ALA A 702 -16.14 10.34 32.68
C ALA A 702 -15.81 11.50 31.73
N LEU A 703 -15.98 11.26 30.43
CA LEU A 703 -15.87 12.27 29.39
C LEU A 703 -16.96 13.33 29.64
N GLU A 704 -16.55 14.59 29.69
CA GLU A 704 -17.45 15.73 29.87
C GLU A 704 -18.29 15.92 28.59
N GLY A 705 -19.52 16.45 28.75
CA GLY A 705 -20.38 16.81 27.61
C GLY A 705 -21.82 16.29 27.71
N LEU A 706 -22.09 15.29 28.55
CA LEU A 706 -23.47 14.83 28.78
C LEU A 706 -24.29 15.83 29.60
N PRO A 707 -25.63 15.83 29.46
CA PRO A 707 -26.53 16.58 30.34
C PRO A 707 -26.34 16.21 31.81
N GLU A 708 -26.62 17.16 32.71
CA GLU A 708 -26.54 16.92 34.15
C GLU A 708 -27.48 15.77 34.57
N GLY A 709 -26.95 14.81 35.32
CA GLY A 709 -27.68 13.62 35.78
C GLY A 709 -27.73 12.44 34.80
N VAL A 710 -27.28 12.61 33.54
CA VAL A 710 -27.22 11.52 32.55
C VAL A 710 -25.85 10.86 32.59
N THR A 711 -25.80 9.54 32.80
CA THR A 711 -24.55 8.80 32.69
C THR A 711 -24.32 8.33 31.25
N TRP A 712 -23.06 8.01 30.89
CA TRP A 712 -22.77 7.43 29.58
C TRP A 712 -23.44 6.06 29.36
N ILE A 713 -23.79 5.34 30.42
CA ILE A 713 -24.51 4.08 30.29
C ILE A 713 -25.96 4.37 29.89
N ASP A 714 -26.62 5.28 30.61
CA ASP A 714 -27.99 5.70 30.29
C ASP A 714 -28.07 6.25 28.86
N TRP A 715 -27.10 7.09 28.49
CA TRP A 715 -27.03 7.67 27.15
C TRP A 715 -26.83 6.62 26.05
N VAL A 716 -25.97 5.61 26.25
CA VAL A 716 -25.82 4.52 25.27
C VAL A 716 -27.12 3.71 25.14
N GLN A 717 -27.86 3.50 26.24
CA GLN A 717 -29.15 2.84 26.21
C GLN A 717 -30.20 3.68 25.45
N GLU A 718 -30.21 5.00 25.65
CA GLU A 718 -31.06 5.92 24.87
C GLU A 718 -30.73 5.86 23.37
N VAL A 719 -29.44 5.81 23.01
CA VAL A 719 -29.02 5.65 21.62
C VAL A 719 -29.48 4.30 21.05
N GLU A 720 -29.37 3.22 21.82
CA GLU A 720 -29.87 1.89 21.42
C GLU A 720 -31.38 1.90 21.17
N GLU A 721 -32.16 2.53 22.06
CA GLU A 721 -33.61 2.65 21.91
C GLU A 721 -34.00 3.54 20.72
N ALA A 722 -33.24 4.61 20.47
CA ALA A 722 -33.39 5.41 19.27
C ALA A 722 -33.15 4.57 18.00
N TYR A 723 -32.12 3.72 17.96
CA TYR A 723 -31.89 2.84 16.82
C TYR A 723 -33.00 1.81 16.59
N LYS A 724 -33.68 1.35 17.64
CA LYS A 724 -34.84 0.44 17.53
C LYS A 724 -36.08 1.13 16.97
N THR A 725 -36.24 2.42 17.26
CA THR A 725 -37.43 3.21 16.87
C THR A 725 -37.28 3.90 15.52
N LEU A 726 -36.05 4.26 15.11
CA LEU A 726 -35.74 4.92 13.84
C LEU A 726 -35.80 3.94 12.66
N GLN A 727 -36.99 3.82 12.05
CA GLN A 727 -37.18 2.99 10.84
C GLN A 727 -36.78 3.70 9.53
N ASP A 728 -36.86 5.03 9.47
CA ASP A 728 -36.53 5.80 8.27
C ASP A 728 -35.01 6.05 8.13
N ALA A 729 -34.45 5.69 6.98
CA ALA A 729 -33.03 5.81 6.69
C ALA A 729 -32.53 7.27 6.69
N THR A 730 -33.37 8.22 6.28
CA THR A 730 -33.00 9.65 6.24
C THR A 730 -32.86 10.20 7.65
N THR A 731 -33.87 9.95 8.49
CA THR A 731 -33.91 10.36 9.90
C THR A 731 -32.76 9.71 10.67
N ARG A 732 -32.50 8.41 10.43
CA ARG A 732 -31.35 7.70 11.00
C ARG A 732 -30.01 8.35 10.62
N THR A 733 -29.82 8.70 9.34
CA THR A 733 -28.59 9.35 8.87
C THR A 733 -28.39 10.73 9.51
N GLN A 734 -29.47 11.50 9.68
CA GLN A 734 -29.42 12.81 10.35
C GLN A 734 -29.07 12.66 11.84
N TYR A 735 -29.69 11.70 12.52
CA TYR A 735 -29.40 11.37 13.92
C TYR A 735 -27.94 10.95 14.10
N GLU A 736 -27.45 10.02 13.26
CA GLU A 736 -26.05 9.58 13.23
C GLU A 736 -25.07 10.75 13.04
N LYS A 737 -25.40 11.70 12.15
CA LYS A 737 -24.57 12.89 11.95
C LYS A 737 -24.52 13.78 13.19
N GLN A 738 -25.65 14.03 13.86
CA GLN A 738 -25.69 14.83 15.08
C GLN A 738 -24.93 14.15 16.22
N LEU A 739 -25.09 12.83 16.33
CA LEU A 739 -24.41 12.00 17.31
C LEU A 739 -22.88 12.06 17.15
N GLY A 740 -22.40 11.91 15.92
CA GLY A 740 -20.98 12.04 15.59
C GLY A 740 -20.42 13.41 16.00
N LEU A 741 -21.10 14.50 15.61
CA LEU A 741 -20.66 15.86 15.94
C LEU A 741 -20.57 16.11 17.45
N PHE A 742 -21.52 15.60 18.23
CA PHE A 742 -21.51 15.69 19.69
C PHE A 742 -20.29 14.98 20.29
N LEU A 743 -20.06 13.71 19.88
CA LEU A 743 -18.93 12.92 20.36
C LEU A 743 -17.58 13.53 19.95
N ASP A 744 -17.49 14.02 18.72
CA ASP A 744 -16.30 14.70 18.20
C ASP A 744 -15.97 15.96 19.00
N ASP A 745 -16.96 16.80 19.32
CA ASP A 745 -16.72 18.00 20.14
C ASP A 745 -16.27 17.63 21.56
N ALA A 746 -16.95 16.69 22.21
CA ALA A 746 -16.64 16.25 23.58
C ALA A 746 -15.21 15.67 23.68
N ALA A 747 -14.86 14.73 22.80
CA ALA A 747 -13.53 14.13 22.80
C ALA A 747 -12.44 15.14 22.42
N LYS A 748 -12.68 16.02 21.45
CA LYS A 748 -11.69 17.04 21.03
C LYS A 748 -11.38 17.99 22.17
N LYS A 749 -12.40 18.48 22.88
CA LYS A 749 -12.24 19.31 24.08
C LYS A 749 -11.38 18.61 25.14
N GLN A 750 -11.64 17.33 25.40
CA GLN A 750 -10.86 16.55 26.36
C GLN A 750 -9.40 16.39 25.93
N ILE A 751 -9.15 16.06 24.65
CA ILE A 751 -7.80 15.96 24.08
C ILE A 751 -7.06 17.29 24.22
N ASP A 752 -7.69 18.40 23.80
CA ASP A 752 -7.07 19.72 23.83
C ASP A 752 -6.77 20.19 25.25
N LYS A 753 -7.73 20.04 26.17
CA LYS A 753 -7.57 20.38 27.60
C LYS A 753 -6.41 19.61 28.24
N PHE A 754 -6.20 18.36 27.86
CA PHE A 754 -5.07 17.56 28.34
C PHE A 754 -3.73 18.11 27.82
N TRP A 755 -3.64 18.36 26.50
CA TRP A 755 -2.37 18.71 25.84
C TRP A 755 -1.97 20.18 25.95
N GLU A 756 -2.93 21.09 26.16
CA GLU A 756 -2.69 22.51 26.46
C GLU A 756 -1.75 22.67 27.67
N ARG A 757 -1.86 21.76 28.65
CA ARG A 757 -0.98 21.71 29.84
C ARG A 757 0.50 21.56 29.51
N TYR A 758 0.81 20.95 28.36
CA TYR A 758 2.17 20.75 27.84
C TYR A 758 2.53 21.79 26.77
N GLY A 759 1.64 22.73 26.45
CA GLY A 759 1.79 23.64 25.32
C GLY A 759 1.78 22.91 23.97
N LEU A 760 1.05 21.79 23.88
CA LEU A 760 0.86 21.01 22.66
C LEU A 760 -0.57 21.19 22.15
N THR A 761 -0.73 21.20 20.83
CA THR A 761 -2.02 21.28 20.15
C THR A 761 -2.27 20.00 19.39
N PHE A 762 -3.47 19.43 19.50
CA PHE A 762 -3.82 18.25 18.73
C PHE A 762 -4.03 18.63 17.24
N PRO A 763 -3.24 18.07 16.30
CA PRO A 763 -3.17 18.63 14.94
C PRO A 763 -4.25 18.11 13.99
N PHE A 764 -5.23 17.34 14.48
CA PHE A 764 -6.24 16.70 13.63
C PHE A 764 -7.67 17.05 14.04
N ALA A 765 -8.57 16.99 13.06
CA ALA A 765 -9.97 16.76 13.32
C ALA A 765 -10.19 15.27 13.69
N ILE A 766 -11.27 14.99 14.39
CA ILE A 766 -11.64 13.62 14.80
C ILE A 766 -13.02 13.26 14.25
N GLU A 767 -13.26 11.96 14.12
CA GLU A 767 -14.50 11.37 13.65
C GLU A 767 -14.79 10.10 14.47
N HIS A 768 -15.91 10.08 15.17
CA HIS A 768 -16.42 8.85 15.78
C HIS A 768 -17.19 8.01 14.76
N LYS A 769 -16.91 6.70 14.73
CA LYS A 769 -17.71 5.74 13.97
C LYS A 769 -18.98 5.42 14.76
N VAL A 770 -20.03 6.20 14.55
CA VAL A 770 -21.31 6.08 15.29
C VAL A 770 -21.93 4.68 15.24
N GLN A 771 -21.75 3.97 14.13
CA GLN A 771 -22.17 2.57 13.98
C GLN A 771 -21.42 1.59 14.91
N ASN A 772 -20.27 2.01 15.46
CA ASN A 772 -19.45 1.24 16.40
C ASN A 772 -19.65 1.68 17.86
N ILE A 773 -20.61 2.57 18.16
CA ILE A 773 -21.02 2.83 19.55
C ILE A 773 -21.51 1.50 20.14
N ALA A 774 -20.96 1.12 21.29
CA ALA A 774 -21.10 -0.23 21.80
C ALA A 774 -21.33 -0.29 23.31
N THR A 775 -22.02 -1.35 23.74
CA THR A 775 -22.26 -1.70 25.16
C THR A 775 -21.19 -2.63 25.73
N ALA A 776 -20.31 -3.14 24.87
CA ALA A 776 -19.09 -3.82 25.24
C ALA A 776 -18.08 -3.79 24.08
N MET A 777 -16.80 -3.83 24.43
CA MET A 777 -15.71 -4.08 23.48
C MET A 777 -14.83 -5.21 24.02
N ALA A 778 -14.46 -6.15 23.17
CA ALA A 778 -13.44 -7.16 23.44
C ALA A 778 -12.20 -6.84 22.60
N TYR A 779 -11.01 -7.09 23.13
CA TYR A 779 -9.78 -6.88 22.37
C TYR A 779 -8.66 -7.81 22.80
N LEU A 780 -7.82 -8.17 21.83
CA LEU A 780 -6.66 -9.04 21.97
C LEU A 780 -5.55 -8.58 21.02
N LYS A 781 -4.30 -8.98 21.31
CA LYS A 781 -3.13 -8.64 20.48
C LYS A 781 -3.04 -7.13 20.21
N LYS A 782 -2.37 -6.70 19.13
CA LYS A 782 -2.19 -5.29 18.78
C LYS A 782 -3.39 -4.64 18.06
N GLY A 783 -4.33 -5.43 17.56
CA GLY A 783 -5.45 -4.89 16.77
C GLY A 783 -6.49 -5.93 16.38
N ASP A 784 -6.65 -6.98 17.18
CA ASP A 784 -7.83 -7.86 17.11
C ASP A 784 -8.86 -7.32 18.10
N TYR A 785 -10.10 -7.08 17.66
CA TYR A 785 -11.17 -6.55 18.50
C TYR A 785 -12.56 -6.99 18.04
N GLY A 786 -13.52 -6.90 18.96
CA GLY A 786 -14.95 -7.05 18.71
C GLY A 786 -15.74 -5.96 19.45
N PHE A 787 -16.80 -5.45 18.85
CA PHE A 787 -17.73 -4.51 19.46
C PHE A 787 -19.13 -5.14 19.51
N ARG A 788 -19.81 -5.02 20.66
CA ARG A 788 -21.25 -5.25 20.75
C ARG A 788 -21.97 -3.95 20.47
N THR A 789 -22.22 -3.67 19.20
CA THR A 789 -22.72 -2.35 18.77
C THR A 789 -24.21 -2.20 19.09
N VAL A 790 -24.64 -0.98 19.39
CA VAL A 790 -26.06 -0.66 19.60
C VAL A 790 -26.88 -0.71 18.31
N ALA A 791 -26.22 -0.54 17.15
CA ALA A 791 -26.87 -0.33 15.86
C ALA A 791 -26.86 -1.53 14.91
N SER A 792 -25.87 -2.43 15.04
CA SER A 792 -25.56 -3.43 14.00
C SER A 792 -25.17 -4.83 14.55
N GLY A 793 -25.36 -5.07 15.84
CA GLY A 793 -24.95 -6.30 16.50
C GLY A 793 -23.44 -6.39 16.70
N ASP A 794 -22.91 -7.61 16.78
CA ASP A 794 -21.50 -7.83 17.06
C ASP A 794 -20.64 -7.62 15.79
N VAL A 795 -19.69 -6.68 15.84
CA VAL A 795 -18.75 -6.37 14.76
C VAL A 795 -17.35 -6.80 15.15
N PHE A 796 -16.72 -7.65 14.34
CA PHE A 796 -15.38 -8.19 14.62
C PHE A 796 -14.34 -7.73 13.60
N ARG A 797 -13.12 -7.52 14.08
CA ARG A 797 -11.92 -7.34 13.25
C ARG A 797 -10.79 -8.19 13.83
N SER A 798 -10.29 -9.13 13.03
CA SER A 798 -9.02 -9.79 13.31
C SER A 798 -8.08 -9.69 12.10
N ARG A 799 -6.94 -9.04 12.30
CA ARG A 799 -6.03 -8.69 11.19
C ARG A 799 -5.40 -9.95 10.59
N GLY A 800 -5.62 -10.15 9.29
CA GLY A 800 -5.07 -11.29 8.54
C GLY A 800 -5.85 -12.61 8.71
N ASN A 801 -6.99 -12.60 9.41
CA ASN A 801 -7.79 -13.79 9.67
C ASN A 801 -9.16 -13.69 9.00
N LYS A 802 -9.59 -14.76 8.34
CA LYS A 802 -10.94 -14.86 7.76
C LYS A 802 -11.94 -15.33 8.81
N ASP A 803 -13.12 -14.73 8.79
CA ASP A 803 -14.29 -15.16 9.56
C ASP A 803 -15.17 -16.03 8.67
N PHE A 804 -15.31 -17.30 9.02
CA PHE A 804 -16.17 -18.27 8.33
C PHE A 804 -17.47 -18.56 9.10
N ARG A 805 -17.74 -17.92 10.25
CA ARG A 805 -18.94 -18.19 11.07
C ARG A 805 -20.25 -17.93 10.33
N GLN A 806 -20.22 -17.01 9.35
CA GLN A 806 -21.37 -16.67 8.50
C GLN A 806 -21.20 -17.21 7.07
N ALA A 807 -20.22 -18.06 6.83
CA ALA A 807 -19.96 -18.59 5.49
C ALA A 807 -21.07 -19.56 5.06
N LYS A 808 -21.41 -19.53 3.78
CA LYS A 808 -22.40 -20.42 3.15
C LYS A 808 -21.73 -21.40 2.20
N GLY A 809 -22.46 -22.46 1.84
CA GLY A 809 -22.01 -23.46 0.87
C GLY A 809 -20.76 -24.22 1.36
N PRO A 810 -19.80 -24.53 0.48
CA PRO A 810 -18.60 -25.29 0.84
C PRO A 810 -17.74 -24.66 1.96
N ASN A 811 -17.89 -23.34 2.17
CA ASN A 811 -17.16 -22.65 3.21
C ASN A 811 -17.78 -22.79 4.61
N ALA A 812 -19.01 -23.29 4.73
CA ALA A 812 -19.70 -23.45 6.01
C ALA A 812 -19.03 -24.51 6.90
N GLU A 813 -18.29 -25.45 6.30
CA GLU A 813 -17.51 -26.47 7.02
C GLU A 813 -16.14 -25.95 7.48
N LEU A 814 -15.73 -24.76 7.02
CA LEU A 814 -14.43 -24.20 7.35
C LEU A 814 -14.43 -23.58 8.74
N LYS A 815 -13.44 -23.97 9.54
CA LYS A 815 -13.20 -23.43 10.87
C LYS A 815 -12.63 -22.01 10.77
N SER A 816 -13.34 -21.07 11.40
CA SER A 816 -12.87 -19.70 11.61
C SER A 816 -11.63 -19.68 12.50
N HIS A 817 -10.82 -18.62 12.38
CA HIS A 817 -9.72 -18.42 13.34
C HIS A 817 -10.29 -18.31 14.77
N PRO A 818 -9.74 -19.03 15.77
CA PRO A 818 -10.32 -19.10 17.13
C PRO A 818 -10.43 -17.75 17.84
N THR A 819 -9.64 -16.75 17.44
CA THR A 819 -9.79 -15.35 17.90
C THR A 819 -11.22 -14.84 17.79
N TYR A 820 -11.99 -15.19 16.76
CA TYR A 820 -13.36 -14.73 16.61
C TYR A 820 -14.28 -15.27 17.73
N GLN A 821 -14.18 -16.57 18.02
CA GLN A 821 -14.90 -17.17 19.15
C GLN A 821 -14.41 -16.61 20.48
N TRP A 822 -13.10 -16.41 20.64
CA TRP A 822 -12.53 -15.85 21.86
C TRP A 822 -13.05 -14.43 22.14
N LEU A 823 -13.05 -13.56 21.13
CA LEU A 823 -13.62 -12.22 21.26
C LEU A 823 -15.13 -12.27 21.57
N THR A 824 -15.86 -13.24 21.02
CA THR A 824 -17.29 -13.44 21.31
C THR A 824 -17.50 -13.80 22.77
N ASN A 825 -16.78 -14.81 23.28
CA ASN A 825 -16.82 -15.21 24.69
C ASN A 825 -16.53 -14.00 25.60
N ILE A 826 -15.52 -13.21 25.25
CA ILE A 826 -15.20 -11.99 25.99
C ILE A 826 -16.38 -11.01 25.93
N LEU A 827 -16.96 -10.70 24.77
CA LEU A 827 -18.12 -9.81 24.67
C LEU A 827 -19.30 -10.29 25.53
N ASP A 828 -19.52 -11.61 25.61
CA ASP A 828 -20.56 -12.24 26.42
C ASP A 828 -20.31 -12.24 27.94
N GLY A 829 -19.16 -11.74 28.39
CA GLY A 829 -18.82 -11.78 29.82
C GLY A 829 -18.17 -13.09 30.26
N SER A 830 -17.98 -14.04 29.34
CA SER A 830 -17.33 -15.31 29.62
C SER A 830 -15.81 -15.14 29.71
N ASP A 831 -15.19 -15.85 30.65
CA ASP A 831 -13.73 -15.99 30.73
C ASP A 831 -13.24 -17.18 29.89
N GLU A 832 -14.11 -17.91 29.20
CA GLU A 832 -13.71 -19.09 28.44
C GLU A 832 -12.85 -18.76 27.21
N VAL A 833 -11.83 -19.57 26.98
CA VAL A 833 -10.98 -19.53 25.78
C VAL A 833 -11.45 -20.66 24.86
N PRO A 834 -11.45 -20.49 23.52
CA PRO A 834 -11.84 -21.55 22.59
C PRO A 834 -11.10 -22.86 22.84
N GLU A 835 -11.85 -23.97 22.85
CA GLU A 835 -11.30 -25.30 23.13
C GLU A 835 -10.33 -25.76 22.02
N SER A 836 -10.77 -25.62 20.76
CA SER A 836 -9.96 -25.90 19.58
C SER A 836 -9.24 -24.65 19.10
N MET A 837 -7.96 -24.82 18.81
CA MET A 837 -7.11 -23.78 18.24
C MET A 837 -6.90 -23.97 16.73
N ASP A 838 -7.51 -25.00 16.15
CA ASP A 838 -7.41 -25.29 14.72
C ASP A 838 -8.33 -24.36 13.92
N TYR A 839 -7.82 -23.89 12.79
CA TYR A 839 -8.60 -23.10 11.84
C TYR A 839 -8.22 -23.43 10.42
N ASN A 840 -9.11 -23.16 9.48
CA ASN A 840 -8.81 -23.31 8.06
C ASN A 840 -8.26 -22.00 7.50
N LYS A 841 -7.13 -22.07 6.82
CA LYS A 841 -6.58 -20.99 6.02
C LYS A 841 -6.86 -21.26 4.56
N LYS A 842 -7.73 -20.42 3.97
CA LYS A 842 -8.12 -20.48 2.56
C LYS A 842 -7.44 -19.38 1.74
N TYR A 843 -6.68 -19.74 0.71
CA TYR A 843 -5.99 -18.81 -0.19
C TYR A 843 -5.95 -19.33 -1.63
N LEU A 844 -5.69 -18.45 -2.59
CA LEU A 844 -5.50 -18.82 -3.99
C LEU A 844 -4.02 -19.07 -4.27
N LEU A 845 -3.68 -20.19 -4.92
CA LEU A 845 -2.32 -20.52 -5.30
C LEU A 845 -1.78 -19.45 -6.26
N SER A 846 -0.70 -18.77 -5.86
CA SER A 846 -0.11 -17.73 -6.69
C SER A 846 0.87 -18.32 -7.71
N ILE A 847 1.08 -17.62 -8.83
CA ILE A 847 2.09 -17.99 -9.84
C ILE A 847 3.47 -18.20 -9.19
N GLY A 848 3.86 -17.32 -8.26
CA GLY A 848 5.16 -17.43 -7.59
C GLY A 848 5.28 -18.65 -6.66
N VAL A 849 4.20 -19.08 -6.00
CA VAL A 849 4.21 -20.32 -5.20
C VAL A 849 4.25 -21.52 -6.10
N TYR A 850 3.47 -21.52 -7.17
CA TYR A 850 3.47 -22.59 -8.17
C TYR A 850 4.88 -22.79 -8.77
N THR A 851 5.52 -21.75 -9.30
CA THR A 851 6.89 -21.86 -9.86
C THR A 851 7.90 -22.42 -8.84
N ARG A 852 7.77 -22.08 -7.55
CA ARG A 852 8.62 -22.64 -6.49
C ARG A 852 8.27 -24.09 -6.16
N ALA A 853 6.99 -24.44 -6.17
CA ALA A 853 6.54 -25.81 -5.96
C ALA A 853 7.05 -26.72 -7.09
N SER A 854 6.88 -26.31 -8.34
CA SER A 854 7.32 -27.04 -9.54
C SER A 854 8.83 -27.24 -9.63
N THR A 855 9.63 -26.37 -8.99
CA THR A 855 11.10 -26.47 -8.97
C THR A 855 11.64 -27.11 -7.69
N SER A 856 10.80 -27.35 -6.68
CA SER A 856 11.20 -27.94 -5.40
C SER A 856 11.20 -29.46 -5.45
N LYS A 857 12.30 -30.09 -5.05
CA LYS A 857 12.40 -31.57 -5.00
C LYS A 857 11.51 -32.20 -3.93
N ASN A 858 11.27 -31.53 -2.80
CA ASN A 858 10.57 -32.11 -1.64
C ASN A 858 9.64 -31.16 -0.87
N GLY A 859 9.71 -29.84 -1.09
CA GLY A 859 9.11 -28.85 -0.18
C GLY A 859 7.62 -28.59 -0.36
N PHE A 860 6.99 -29.10 -1.43
CA PHE A 860 5.62 -28.73 -1.81
C PHE A 860 4.85 -29.86 -2.51
N LYS A 861 5.06 -31.12 -2.09
CA LYS A 861 4.45 -32.29 -2.75
C LYS A 861 2.92 -32.17 -2.90
N HIS A 862 2.24 -31.61 -1.89
CA HIS A 862 0.80 -31.39 -1.90
C HIS A 862 0.33 -30.30 -2.88
N LEU A 863 1.23 -29.49 -3.45
CA LEU A 863 0.91 -28.45 -4.43
C LEU A 863 1.31 -28.82 -5.86
N LEU A 864 1.94 -29.98 -6.10
CA LEU A 864 2.44 -30.35 -7.43
C LEU A 864 1.32 -30.60 -8.45
N GLU A 865 0.14 -30.98 -7.97
CA GLU A 865 -1.06 -31.17 -8.79
C GLU A 865 -1.93 -29.90 -8.88
N CYS A 866 -1.54 -28.84 -8.18
CA CYS A 866 -2.26 -27.57 -8.17
C CYS A 866 -1.67 -26.59 -9.18
N HIS A 867 -2.49 -25.70 -9.69
CA HIS A 867 -2.15 -24.66 -10.66
C HIS A 867 -2.43 -23.26 -10.10
N PRO A 868 -1.80 -22.20 -10.64
CA PRO A 868 -2.11 -20.84 -10.24
C PRO A 868 -3.61 -20.54 -10.36
N GLY A 869 -4.18 -19.89 -9.35
CA GLY A 869 -5.61 -19.61 -9.26
C GLY A 869 -6.43 -20.73 -8.60
N ASP A 870 -5.87 -21.91 -8.35
CA ASP A 870 -6.56 -22.95 -7.58
C ASP A 870 -6.68 -22.54 -6.12
N GLU A 871 -7.79 -22.94 -5.50
CA GLU A 871 -8.03 -22.66 -4.10
C GLU A 871 -7.38 -23.72 -3.22
N ILE A 872 -6.59 -23.25 -2.25
CA ILE A 872 -5.89 -24.08 -1.28
C ILE A 872 -6.48 -23.82 0.10
N ILE A 873 -6.84 -24.89 0.79
CA ILE A 873 -7.33 -24.87 2.16
C ILE A 873 -6.38 -25.70 3.01
N GLU A 874 -5.74 -25.07 4.00
CA GLU A 874 -4.85 -25.72 4.96
C GLU A 874 -5.44 -25.62 6.36
N THR A 875 -5.44 -26.70 7.13
CA THR A 875 -5.67 -26.58 8.58
C THR A 875 -4.41 -26.06 9.26
N GLN A 876 -4.55 -25.04 10.10
CA GLN A 876 -3.46 -24.44 10.86
C GLN A 876 -3.82 -24.35 12.34
N LEU A 877 -2.80 -24.39 13.20
CA LEU A 877 -2.96 -24.19 14.64
C LEU A 877 -2.68 -22.72 14.99
N ALA A 878 -3.68 -22.04 15.53
CA ALA A 878 -3.54 -20.68 16.03
C ALA A 878 -2.68 -20.66 17.30
N ARG A 879 -1.72 -19.74 17.33
CA ARG A 879 -0.78 -19.59 18.45
C ARG A 879 -0.82 -18.16 18.95
N PHE A 880 -0.86 -18.02 20.26
CA PHE A 880 -0.93 -16.70 20.87
C PHE A 880 0.38 -16.41 21.57
N ASN A 881 1.21 -15.57 20.95
CA ASN A 881 2.46 -15.07 21.50
C ASN A 881 2.24 -13.72 22.20
N ASN A 882 3.15 -13.30 23.08
CA ASN A 882 3.06 -12.07 23.87
C ASN A 882 3.96 -10.92 23.33
N THR A 883 4.32 -10.94 22.05
CA THR A 883 5.05 -9.85 21.38
C THR A 883 4.23 -8.56 21.20
N HIS A 884 2.98 -8.56 21.64
CA HIS A 884 2.08 -7.42 21.67
C HIS A 884 1.97 -6.74 23.04
N ILE A 885 2.59 -7.33 24.06
CA ILE A 885 2.69 -6.76 25.40
C ILE A 885 3.88 -5.81 25.44
N GLN A 886 3.93 -4.92 26.43
CA GLN A 886 5.07 -4.05 26.74
C GLN A 886 6.40 -4.81 26.59
N ILE A 887 7.25 -4.25 25.74
CA ILE A 887 8.60 -4.75 25.43
C ILE A 887 9.56 -3.68 25.94
N LEU A 888 10.44 -4.04 26.85
CA LEU A 888 11.43 -3.11 27.40
C LEU A 888 12.55 -2.87 26.40
N ASN A 889 13.09 -3.94 25.80
CA ASN A 889 14.24 -3.87 24.89
C ASN A 889 14.16 -4.92 23.76
N LEU A 890 15.07 -4.79 22.79
CA LEU A 890 15.11 -5.63 21.60
C LEU A 890 15.44 -7.09 21.91
N GLU A 891 16.25 -7.35 22.93
CA GLU A 891 16.59 -8.71 23.37
C GLU A 891 15.34 -9.44 23.84
N GLN A 892 14.52 -8.81 24.70
CA GLN A 892 13.26 -9.36 25.17
C GLN A 892 12.32 -9.67 23.99
N TYR A 893 12.22 -8.77 23.00
CA TYR A 893 11.45 -9.03 21.79
C TYR A 893 11.98 -10.25 21.01
N LYS A 894 13.29 -10.33 20.76
CA LYS A 894 13.91 -11.45 20.04
C LYS A 894 13.63 -12.78 20.75
N THR A 895 13.75 -12.82 22.07
CA THR A 895 13.44 -14.00 22.88
C THR A 895 11.97 -14.42 22.73
N ARG A 896 11.03 -13.47 22.78
CA ARG A 896 9.59 -13.76 22.58
C ARG A 896 9.26 -14.16 21.15
N ASN A 897 9.81 -13.49 20.15
CA ASN A 897 9.51 -13.71 18.73
C ASN A 897 10.09 -15.04 18.20
N ASN A 898 11.27 -15.44 18.68
CA ASN A 898 11.97 -16.65 18.25
C ASN A 898 11.58 -17.92 19.02
N ARG A 899 10.42 -17.91 19.71
CA ARG A 899 9.92 -19.09 20.42
C ARG A 899 9.71 -20.25 19.45
N LYS A 900 10.23 -21.42 19.83
CA LYS A 900 10.11 -22.64 19.03
C LYS A 900 8.65 -23.02 18.88
N THR A 901 8.20 -23.17 17.64
CA THR A 901 6.85 -23.60 17.31
C THR A 901 6.67 -25.12 17.34
N ALA A 902 7.76 -25.88 17.40
CA ALA A 902 7.72 -27.32 17.56
C ALA A 902 8.86 -27.78 18.46
N ASN A 903 8.62 -28.87 19.18
CA ASN A 903 9.64 -29.57 19.94
C ASN A 903 9.64 -31.05 19.51
N HIS A 904 10.77 -31.53 18.99
CA HIS A 904 10.89 -32.87 18.40
C HIS A 904 9.78 -33.19 17.37
N GLY A 905 9.46 -32.23 16.51
CA GLY A 905 8.42 -32.37 15.48
C GLY A 905 6.98 -32.23 15.97
N LYS A 906 6.74 -32.19 17.29
CA LYS A 906 5.41 -31.96 17.86
C LYS A 906 5.12 -30.46 17.99
N PRO A 907 3.96 -29.96 17.52
CA PRO A 907 3.55 -28.59 17.75
C PRO A 907 3.56 -28.25 19.25
N THR A 908 4.16 -27.13 19.61
CA THR A 908 4.15 -26.62 20.98
C THR A 908 3.14 -25.48 21.10
N GLU A 909 2.23 -25.61 22.05
CA GLU A 909 1.36 -24.50 22.46
C GLU A 909 2.19 -23.43 23.19
N PHE A 910 1.88 -22.16 22.96
CA PHE A 910 2.40 -21.04 23.71
C PHE A 910 1.54 -20.81 24.96
N PHE A 911 0.87 -19.64 25.05
CA PHE A 911 0.06 -19.30 26.21
C PHE A 911 -1.35 -19.90 26.15
N GLU A 912 -1.80 -20.34 24.98
CA GLU A 912 -3.05 -21.09 24.83
C GLU A 912 -3.09 -22.39 25.64
N ARG A 913 -1.95 -22.88 26.15
CA ARG A 913 -1.91 -24.00 27.11
C ARG A 913 -2.64 -23.73 28.42
N PHE A 914 -2.83 -22.45 28.77
CA PHE A 914 -3.56 -22.04 29.97
C PHE A 914 -5.06 -21.86 29.71
N ARG A 915 -5.57 -22.20 28.51
CA ARG A 915 -6.98 -22.00 28.11
C ARG A 915 -8.00 -22.61 29.06
N ASN A 916 -7.69 -23.76 29.67
CA ASN A 916 -8.54 -24.42 30.65
C ASN A 916 -8.70 -23.65 31.98
N ARG A 917 -7.91 -22.58 32.19
CA ARG A 917 -7.99 -21.68 33.34
C ARG A 917 -8.63 -20.32 32.98
N GLY A 918 -9.12 -20.17 31.76
CA GLY A 918 -9.78 -18.96 31.27
C GLY A 918 -8.85 -17.88 30.72
N THR A 919 -9.47 -16.85 30.14
CA THR A 919 -8.85 -15.72 29.44
C THR A 919 -8.00 -14.91 30.40
N THR A 920 -8.49 -14.69 31.62
CA THR A 920 -7.73 -14.04 32.68
C THR A 920 -6.40 -14.73 32.95
N ALA A 921 -6.39 -16.07 33.05
CA ALA A 921 -5.16 -16.83 33.30
C ALA A 921 -4.20 -16.75 32.11
N VAL A 922 -4.72 -16.84 30.88
CA VAL A 922 -3.91 -16.70 29.66
C VAL A 922 -3.28 -15.31 29.58
N VAL A 923 -4.06 -14.23 29.75
CA VAL A 923 -3.56 -12.85 29.70
C VAL A 923 -2.55 -12.58 30.81
N ARG A 924 -2.79 -13.06 32.04
CA ARG A 924 -1.82 -12.96 33.14
C ARG A 924 -0.52 -13.68 32.83
N ALA A 925 -0.58 -14.90 32.31
CA ALA A 925 0.61 -15.66 31.92
C ALA A 925 1.39 -14.96 30.79
N MET A 926 0.70 -14.38 29.80
CA MET A 926 1.35 -13.59 28.75
C MET A 926 2.07 -12.37 29.34
N ASN A 927 1.43 -11.62 30.23
CA ASN A 927 2.01 -10.42 30.85
C ASN A 927 3.20 -10.75 31.76
N ALA A 928 3.11 -11.85 32.51
CA ALA A 928 4.20 -12.34 33.35
C ALA A 928 5.32 -13.03 32.56
N ASP A 929 5.17 -13.15 31.24
CA ASP A 929 6.09 -13.88 30.35
C ASP A 929 6.33 -15.34 30.79
N PHE A 930 5.32 -15.94 31.42
CA PHE A 930 5.43 -17.25 32.08
C PHE A 930 5.23 -18.39 31.07
N LEU A 931 6.30 -18.76 30.37
CA LEU A 931 6.41 -20.02 29.64
C LEU A 931 7.48 -20.90 30.30
N PRO A 932 7.16 -22.15 30.63
CA PRO A 932 8.13 -23.10 31.21
C PRO A 932 9.19 -23.56 30.19
#